data_AF-A0A1F5AUT9-F1
#
_entry.id   AF-A0A1F5AUT9-F1
#
_cell.length_a   1.000
_cell.length_b   1.000
_cell.length_c   1.000
_cell.angle_alpha   90.00
_cell.angle_beta   90.00
_cell.angle_gamma   90.00
#
_symmetry.space_group_name_H-M   'P 1'
#
loop_
_entity.id
_entity.type
_entity.pdbx_description
1 polymer ?
#
loop_
_entity_poly.entity_id
_entity_poly.type
_entity_poly.pdbx_seq_one_letter_code
_entity_poly.pdbx_strand_id
1 'polypeptide(L)'
;MVRYVTRLAGALISTIILTQTGLLFSKTIVVPVDFPTITAAVAASSDGDVIEVEDGTYLEENIALEKNITLKSRKLYGAVIYAAEKKSNPIFIVRARVKIQGFILKNGYYGIEQRESQDVAWEGSDLIFLGMHQSAVSINDIADKMGSAYLRNILIDQCTYGITTNDAHGIDLSDCLIANCKCAFNGFDHNFFKVDRAVLWNCREVCYEDESSPGVNSKISLGKNVFVLNPGRSGGVIRKNSAALMTTLPFEREGSFAGKIRRFEFGGAFAFNILGDIYDASGDHPKALSFYRDALVVGERTNSNLLIWEAYYRMARTYAKMGNLERALGSYKRAVGVIEAAGSDLPQRIYRSGFSEDRMRVYEELVSFLYERHKEDPPRRFDREAFLFAEKSKSQGFLDRLEKFRTDLEIGPTARLDVKNIADKISKTQRLLQARDISRNELGRLTHELELLESSYRSLMAEIRCSDSEASVPIYSAASSTEEIQHKLIADDTALLEYMVGDKGSFAFLVTREDFCMAPIPEAKQLGSLVQNYLEFLCLNPRRGIGFKGGKGGKRLLDILVNSFGIKLQKKISKLIIVPDHVLYYLPFETLVLDDLAPSSTVSPSRPQRPRYLVEDYEIAYAPSASSLMNLLSRRTDKPRGMDLLAVACSERQLLWSIPAGIKNSFPPLGYASREIQTIADFFPLAKRRLFLDKDAQEANIKKLPLADFKIIHLATHGFYDDLNWWRSALFLGRNRDSAEDGLLQPLDISQLNLNSDLVVLSACQAGKGELQKGEGILGFSMAFLAAGSAAVISSLWSVDDASTALFMECLYGHLVGGMTKASALRLSKMEIIKSGRHHPFYWGSFILVGDANSALSEVTSH
;
A
#
# COMPACT_ATOMS: atom_id res chain seq x y z
N MET A 1 50.74 -17.21 16.73
CA MET A 1 50.41 -16.14 17.70
C MET A 1 51.33 -14.91 17.65
N VAL A 2 52.59 -14.97 17.20
CA VAL A 2 53.45 -13.76 17.08
C VAL A 2 53.21 -12.95 15.78
N ARG A 3 52.57 -13.53 14.76
CA ARG A 3 52.12 -12.82 13.53
C ARG A 3 50.75 -12.13 13.65
N TYR A 4 50.00 -12.36 14.73
CA TYR A 4 48.69 -11.71 14.96
C TYR A 4 48.83 -10.41 15.76
N VAL A 5 49.92 -10.26 16.53
CA VAL A 5 50.18 -9.07 17.35
C VAL A 5 50.87 -7.94 16.56
N THR A 6 51.56 -8.26 15.45
CA THR A 6 52.23 -7.26 14.60
C THR A 6 51.31 -6.59 13.56
N ARG A 7 50.14 -7.17 13.24
CA ARG A 7 49.13 -6.51 12.39
C ARG A 7 48.19 -5.56 13.14
N LEU A 8 48.03 -5.74 14.44
CA LEU A 8 47.24 -4.84 15.30
C LEU A 8 48.02 -3.58 15.72
N ALA A 9 49.35 -3.63 15.76
CA ALA A 9 50.18 -2.46 16.08
C ALA A 9 50.37 -1.50 14.89
N GLY A 10 50.26 -1.98 13.64
CA GLY A 10 50.32 -1.13 12.44
C GLY A 10 49.02 -0.41 12.11
N ALA A 11 47.87 -0.90 12.61
CA ALA A 11 46.55 -0.32 12.37
C ALA A 11 46.15 0.74 13.42
N LEU A 12 46.84 0.82 14.56
CA LEU A 12 46.59 1.82 15.60
C LEU A 12 47.47 3.09 15.49
N ILE A 13 48.57 3.05 14.74
CA ILE A 13 49.48 4.20 14.59
C ILE A 13 49.12 5.07 13.36
N SER A 14 48.27 4.58 12.44
CA SER A 14 47.66 5.41 11.39
C SER A 14 46.49 6.27 11.88
N THR A 15 46.09 6.12 13.14
CA THR A 15 44.90 6.77 13.71
C THR A 15 45.25 7.94 14.65
N ILE A 16 46.53 8.19 14.93
CA ILE A 16 46.96 9.29 15.79
C ILE A 16 48.29 9.85 15.26
N ILE A 17 48.19 10.79 14.31
CA ILE A 17 49.05 11.95 14.01
C ILE A 17 48.63 12.41 12.60
N LEU A 18 47.62 13.28 12.55
CA LEU A 18 47.38 14.29 11.51
C LEU A 18 46.17 15.15 11.93
N THR A 19 46.25 15.72 13.13
CA THR A 19 45.61 17.00 13.38
C THR A 19 46.46 18.08 12.70
N GLN A 20 45.81 18.90 11.87
CA GLN A 20 46.32 20.08 11.15
C GLN A 20 47.05 19.83 9.81
N THR A 21 46.26 19.50 8.78
CA THR A 21 46.13 20.26 7.52
C THR A 21 45.04 19.58 6.68
N GLY A 22 43.89 20.25 6.51
CA GLY A 22 42.73 19.70 5.82
C GLY A 22 42.94 19.65 4.31
N LEU A 23 43.17 18.44 3.80
CA LEU A 23 42.89 18.06 2.42
C LEU A 23 41.77 17.01 2.50
N LEU A 24 40.52 17.47 2.42
CA LEU A 24 39.33 16.61 2.31
C LEU A 24 39.37 15.91 0.94
N PHE A 25 39.77 14.63 0.90
CA PHE A 25 39.58 13.81 -0.28
C PHE A 25 38.09 13.43 -0.36
N SER A 26 37.41 13.89 -1.41
CA SER A 26 36.04 13.46 -1.74
C SER A 26 35.99 11.95 -1.99
N LYS A 27 35.13 11.21 -1.30
CA LYS A 27 34.90 9.77 -1.57
C LYS A 27 33.68 9.57 -2.47
N THR A 28 33.67 8.47 -3.21
CA THR A 28 32.48 7.99 -3.92
C THR A 28 31.80 6.90 -3.10
N ILE A 29 30.55 7.13 -2.72
CA ILE A 29 29.68 6.14 -2.06
C ILE A 29 28.79 5.53 -3.14
N VAL A 30 28.89 4.23 -3.34
CA VAL A 30 28.02 3.52 -4.30
C VAL A 30 26.80 2.99 -3.55
N VAL A 31 25.62 3.18 -4.15
CA VAL A 31 24.35 2.66 -3.67
C VAL A 31 23.89 1.53 -4.60
N PRO A 32 24.22 0.26 -4.30
CA PRO A 32 23.77 -0.85 -5.12
C PRO A 32 22.25 -0.99 -5.25
N VAL A 33 21.83 -1.65 -6.33
CA VAL A 33 20.40 -1.92 -6.60
C VAL A 33 19.82 -2.88 -5.55
N ASP A 34 20.62 -3.85 -5.13
CA ASP A 34 20.24 -4.85 -4.14
C ASP A 34 20.32 -4.30 -2.70
N PHE A 35 21.10 -3.24 -2.46
CA PHE A 35 21.34 -2.61 -1.15
C PHE A 35 22.38 -1.47 -1.21
N PRO A 36 22.54 -0.43 -0.34
CA PRO A 36 21.76 0.13 0.75
C PRO A 36 20.79 1.23 0.28
N THR A 37 20.16 1.97 1.20
CA THR A 37 19.26 3.09 0.86
C THR A 37 20.04 4.32 0.40
N ILE A 38 19.45 5.12 -0.51
CA ILE A 38 19.99 6.43 -0.89
C ILE A 38 20.09 7.31 0.34
N THR A 39 19.09 7.25 1.22
CA THR A 39 19.05 7.95 2.51
C THR A 39 20.28 7.63 3.37
N ALA A 40 20.63 6.35 3.53
CA ALA A 40 21.79 5.96 4.34
C ALA A 40 23.11 6.46 3.73
N ALA A 41 23.25 6.43 2.41
CA ALA A 41 24.42 6.97 1.73
C ALA A 41 24.57 8.48 1.93
N VAL A 42 23.46 9.22 1.89
CA VAL A 42 23.43 10.67 2.20
C VAL A 42 23.76 10.92 3.67
N ALA A 43 23.27 10.09 4.59
CA ALA A 43 23.61 10.20 6.00
C ALA A 43 25.12 9.94 6.26
N ALA A 44 25.72 8.99 5.53
CA ALA A 44 27.12 8.60 5.65
C ALA A 44 28.13 9.46 4.86
N SER A 45 27.64 10.39 4.03
CA SER A 45 28.48 11.27 3.23
C SER A 45 29.05 12.44 4.03
N SER A 46 30.09 13.06 3.50
CA SER A 46 30.68 14.31 3.95
C SER A 46 30.61 15.34 2.82
N ASP A 47 30.83 16.61 3.13
CA ASP A 47 30.93 17.66 2.11
C ASP A 47 32.03 17.32 1.07
N GLY A 48 31.67 17.45 -0.20
CA GLY A 48 32.48 17.11 -1.36
C GLY A 48 32.25 15.71 -1.92
N ASP A 49 31.53 14.83 -1.22
CA ASP A 49 31.34 13.44 -1.64
C ASP A 49 30.42 13.29 -2.86
N VAL A 50 30.65 12.20 -3.58
CA VAL A 50 29.80 11.75 -4.68
C VAL A 50 29.04 10.52 -4.23
N ILE A 51 27.72 10.52 -4.39
CA ILE A 51 26.87 9.36 -4.20
C ILE A 51 26.43 8.89 -5.58
N GLU A 52 26.87 7.69 -5.97
CA GLU A 52 26.50 7.05 -7.23
C GLU A 52 25.50 5.94 -6.97
N VAL A 53 24.30 6.07 -7.54
CA VAL A 53 23.19 5.12 -7.37
C VAL A 53 23.15 4.18 -8.57
N GLU A 54 23.17 2.87 -8.31
CA GLU A 54 23.12 1.87 -9.38
C GLU A 54 21.78 1.85 -10.12
N ASP A 55 21.75 1.16 -11.25
CA ASP A 55 20.53 1.09 -12.07
C ASP A 55 19.53 0.15 -11.39
N GLY A 56 18.30 0.62 -11.21
CA GLY A 56 17.31 -0.12 -10.45
C GLY A 56 16.11 0.71 -10.04
N THR A 57 15.23 0.07 -9.29
CA THR A 57 14.04 0.72 -8.73
C THR A 57 14.21 0.87 -7.22
N TYR A 58 14.14 2.10 -6.74
CA TYR A 58 14.28 2.52 -5.36
C TYR A 58 12.91 3.02 -4.87
N LEU A 59 12.54 2.63 -3.66
CA LEU A 59 11.28 3.03 -3.03
C LEU A 59 11.63 3.81 -1.76
N GLU A 60 11.81 5.13 -1.90
CA GLU A 60 12.31 6.05 -0.85
C GLU A 60 11.72 7.46 -1.01
N GLU A 61 11.49 8.14 0.12
CA GLU A 61 11.05 9.53 0.19
C GLU A 61 11.72 10.23 1.38
N ASN A 62 11.61 11.56 1.47
CA ASN A 62 12.28 12.41 2.47
C ASN A 62 13.81 12.24 2.52
N ILE A 63 14.44 12.04 1.36
CA ILE A 63 15.89 11.99 1.29
C ILE A 63 16.42 13.41 1.51
N ALA A 64 16.84 13.70 2.75
CA ALA A 64 17.28 15.02 3.18
C ALA A 64 18.74 15.29 2.75
N LEU A 65 18.90 16.23 1.82
CA LEU A 65 20.17 16.65 1.25
C LEU A 65 20.71 17.87 2.01
N GLU A 66 21.41 17.59 3.11
CA GLU A 66 21.88 18.60 4.08
C GLU A 66 23.36 18.95 3.95
N LYS A 67 24.08 18.28 3.04
CA LYS A 67 25.53 18.39 2.85
C LYS A 67 25.84 18.79 1.42
N ASN A 68 27.03 19.35 1.19
CA ASN A 68 27.48 19.70 -0.15
C ASN A 68 27.93 18.46 -0.92
N ILE A 69 27.01 17.80 -1.62
CA ILE A 69 27.27 16.51 -2.29
C ILE A 69 26.81 16.51 -3.75
N THR A 70 27.39 15.59 -4.52
CA THR A 70 26.89 15.23 -5.85
C THR A 70 26.17 13.90 -5.77
N LEU A 71 24.88 13.88 -6.08
CA LEU A 71 24.06 12.68 -6.17
C LEU A 71 23.77 12.39 -7.64
N LYS A 72 24.18 11.22 -8.13
CA LYS A 72 23.99 10.82 -9.54
C LYS A 72 23.56 9.37 -9.70
N SER A 73 22.78 9.09 -10.73
CA SER A 73 22.58 7.71 -11.22
C SER A 73 23.83 7.21 -11.94
N ARG A 74 24.13 5.91 -11.87
CA ARG A 74 25.27 5.29 -12.56
C ARG A 74 25.11 5.37 -14.07
N LYS A 75 24.00 4.85 -14.60
CA LYS A 75 23.56 5.16 -15.97
C LYS A 75 22.50 6.23 -15.93
N LEU A 76 22.54 7.12 -16.92
CA LEU A 76 21.55 8.19 -17.06
C LEU A 76 20.14 7.59 -17.12
N TYR A 77 19.27 7.98 -16.20
CA TYR A 77 17.91 7.45 -16.03
C TYR A 77 17.82 5.97 -15.68
N GLY A 78 18.93 5.35 -15.25
CA GLY A 78 18.98 3.96 -14.80
C GLY A 78 18.35 3.76 -13.42
N ALA A 79 18.36 4.79 -12.57
CA ALA A 79 17.77 4.75 -11.23
C ALA A 79 16.38 5.41 -11.21
N VAL A 80 15.34 4.62 -10.89
CA VAL A 80 13.95 5.07 -10.73
C VAL A 80 13.63 5.12 -9.24
N ILE A 81 13.24 6.28 -8.72
CA ILE A 81 12.87 6.48 -7.31
C ILE A 81 11.36 6.73 -7.23
N TYR A 82 10.63 5.82 -6.60
CA TYR A 82 9.21 5.94 -6.30
C TYR A 82 9.02 6.43 -4.86
N ALA A 83 8.10 7.37 -4.67
CA ALA A 83 7.60 7.79 -3.36
C ALA A 83 6.24 7.16 -3.02
N ALA A 84 5.80 7.33 -1.78
CA ALA A 84 4.51 6.82 -1.32
C ALA A 84 3.40 7.85 -1.51
N GLU A 85 2.31 7.42 -2.15
CA GLU A 85 1.22 8.25 -2.68
C GLU A 85 0.43 9.12 -1.66
N LYS A 86 0.74 9.11 -0.35
CA LYS A 86 -0.19 9.62 0.68
C LYS A 86 0.34 10.67 1.65
N LYS A 87 1.63 11.03 1.63
CA LYS A 87 2.17 12.09 2.50
C LYS A 87 2.51 13.31 1.65
N SER A 88 2.41 14.52 2.22
CA SER A 88 2.92 15.76 1.60
C SER A 88 4.46 15.78 1.47
N ASN A 89 5.09 14.61 1.36
CA ASN A 89 6.52 14.43 1.44
C ASN A 89 7.15 14.51 0.04
N PRO A 90 8.26 15.23 -0.12
CA PRO A 90 9.07 15.16 -1.31
C PRO A 90 9.90 13.88 -1.38
N ILE A 91 10.31 13.47 -2.58
CA ILE A 91 11.36 12.44 -2.72
C ILE A 91 12.69 12.99 -2.19
N PHE A 92 13.09 14.18 -2.66
CA PHE A 92 14.29 14.88 -2.16
C PHE A 92 13.94 16.18 -1.44
N ILE A 93 14.52 16.38 -0.26
CA ILE A 93 14.49 17.66 0.47
C ILE A 93 15.86 18.32 0.29
N VAL A 94 15.93 19.46 -0.37
CA VAL A 94 17.18 20.22 -0.53
C VAL A 94 17.33 21.25 0.59
N ARG A 95 18.42 21.15 1.36
CA ARG A 95 18.79 22.10 2.43
C ARG A 95 20.21 22.66 2.30
N ALA A 96 20.98 22.19 1.32
CA ALA A 96 22.36 22.58 1.05
C ALA A 96 22.64 22.71 -0.45
N ARG A 97 23.82 23.21 -0.81
CA ARG A 97 24.30 23.20 -2.20
C ARG A 97 24.49 21.77 -2.66
N VAL A 98 23.66 21.29 -3.58
CA VAL A 98 23.76 19.92 -4.12
C VAL A 98 23.70 19.90 -5.63
N LYS A 99 24.24 18.83 -6.21
CA LYS A 99 24.06 18.49 -7.62
C LYS A 99 23.29 17.18 -7.72
N ILE A 100 22.16 17.18 -8.42
CA ILE A 100 21.32 15.99 -8.61
C ILE A 100 21.24 15.68 -10.10
N GLN A 101 21.65 14.46 -10.49
CA GLN A 101 21.74 14.10 -11.91
C GLN A 101 21.21 12.70 -12.26
N GLY A 102 20.42 12.62 -13.33
CA GLY A 102 20.15 11.36 -14.03
C GLY A 102 19.05 10.49 -13.46
N PHE A 103 18.19 10.99 -12.57
CA PHE A 103 17.15 10.19 -11.93
C PHE A 103 15.80 10.25 -12.65
N ILE A 104 15.03 9.18 -12.54
CA ILE A 104 13.58 9.19 -12.76
C ILE A 104 12.90 9.21 -11.40
N LEU A 105 12.08 10.22 -11.12
CA LEU A 105 11.33 10.40 -9.89
C LEU A 105 9.85 10.18 -10.17
N LYS A 106 9.18 9.31 -9.41
CA LYS A 106 7.82 8.87 -9.73
C LYS A 106 6.86 8.80 -8.54
N ASN A 107 5.61 9.21 -8.76
CA ASN A 107 4.46 9.09 -7.84
C ASN A 107 4.70 9.66 -6.42
N GLY A 108 5.51 10.72 -6.33
CA GLY A 108 5.69 11.48 -5.09
C GLY A 108 4.69 12.62 -4.96
N TYR A 109 4.54 13.16 -3.75
CA TYR A 109 3.78 14.41 -3.60
C TYR A 109 4.56 15.58 -4.19
N TYR A 110 5.85 15.67 -3.85
CA TYR A 110 6.81 16.48 -4.58
C TYR A 110 7.96 15.62 -5.12
N GLY A 111 8.51 15.98 -6.27
CA GLY A 111 9.76 15.37 -6.75
C GLY A 111 10.95 15.87 -5.94
N ILE A 112 11.22 17.17 -6.05
CA ILE A 112 12.25 17.87 -5.26
C ILE A 112 11.61 19.08 -4.59
N GLU A 113 11.75 19.19 -3.28
CA GLU A 113 11.34 20.36 -2.50
C GLU A 113 12.57 20.99 -1.83
N GLN A 114 12.82 22.27 -2.07
CA GLN A 114 13.74 23.06 -1.26
C GLN A 114 12.94 23.75 -0.16
N ARG A 115 13.27 23.44 1.10
CA ARG A 115 12.65 24.03 2.29
C ARG A 115 13.63 24.02 3.46
N GLU A 116 13.49 24.99 4.37
CA GLU A 116 14.31 25.13 5.58
C GLU A 116 15.81 25.30 5.29
N SER A 117 16.15 25.80 4.11
CA SER A 117 17.52 25.93 3.61
C SER A 117 18.18 27.21 4.13
N GLN A 118 19.50 27.25 4.32
CA GLN A 118 20.19 28.55 4.27
C GLN A 118 20.23 29.01 2.81
N ASP A 119 20.23 30.30 2.49
CA ASP A 119 20.23 30.87 1.12
C ASP A 119 21.30 30.19 0.23
N VAL A 120 20.90 29.13 -0.49
CA VAL A 120 21.78 28.27 -1.28
C VAL A 120 21.16 27.99 -2.63
N ALA A 121 22.06 27.88 -3.60
CA ALA A 121 21.77 27.43 -4.95
C ALA A 121 22.10 25.94 -5.11
N TRP A 122 21.20 25.18 -5.73
CA TRP A 122 21.43 23.81 -6.15
C TRP A 122 21.26 23.63 -7.67
N GLU A 123 21.86 22.56 -8.19
CA GLU A 123 21.85 22.22 -9.62
C GLU A 123 21.13 20.89 -9.84
N GLY A 124 20.21 20.87 -10.81
CA GLY A 124 19.51 19.67 -11.27
C GLY A 124 19.69 19.48 -12.77
N SER A 125 20.08 18.28 -13.19
CA SER A 125 20.25 17.97 -14.61
C SER A 125 19.80 16.57 -14.98
N ASP A 126 19.25 16.39 -16.17
CA ASP A 126 18.84 15.08 -16.68
C ASP A 126 17.86 14.38 -15.71
N LEU A 127 16.75 15.06 -15.38
CA LEU A 127 15.76 14.55 -14.42
C LEU A 127 14.41 14.36 -15.10
N ILE A 128 13.76 13.24 -14.80
CA ILE A 128 12.40 12.91 -15.25
C ILE A 128 11.49 12.86 -14.03
N PHE A 129 10.37 13.56 -14.09
CA PHE A 129 9.35 13.58 -13.04
C PHE A 129 8.04 13.05 -13.61
N LEU A 130 7.51 11.98 -13.03
CA LEU A 130 6.31 11.29 -13.50
C LEU A 130 5.27 11.23 -12.38
N GLY A 131 4.06 11.73 -12.63
CA GLY A 131 2.92 11.48 -11.73
C GLY A 131 2.98 12.19 -10.38
N MET A 132 3.58 13.38 -10.28
CA MET A 132 3.68 14.09 -8.99
C MET A 132 2.32 14.69 -8.57
N HIS A 133 1.84 14.36 -7.36
CA HIS A 133 0.52 14.81 -6.90
C HIS A 133 0.44 16.32 -6.68
N GLN A 134 1.56 16.96 -6.32
CA GLN A 134 1.64 18.41 -6.16
C GLN A 134 2.60 19.01 -7.19
N SER A 135 3.91 19.04 -6.97
CA SER A 135 4.86 19.67 -7.92
C SER A 135 6.06 18.77 -8.23
N ALA A 136 6.53 18.79 -9.49
CA ALA A 136 7.79 18.13 -9.82
C ALA A 136 8.98 18.79 -9.10
N VAL A 137 9.06 20.12 -9.15
CA VAL A 137 10.04 20.89 -8.36
C VAL A 137 9.31 22.01 -7.63
N SER A 138 9.59 22.17 -6.34
CA SER A 138 9.08 23.26 -5.52
C SER A 138 10.21 23.93 -4.74
N ILE A 139 10.29 25.26 -4.78
CA ILE A 139 11.04 26.04 -3.79
C ILE A 139 10.00 26.69 -2.88
N ASN A 140 10.06 26.36 -1.59
CA ASN A 140 9.12 26.81 -0.58
C ASN A 140 9.85 26.98 0.75
N ASP A 141 10.43 28.16 0.98
CA ASP A 141 11.17 28.46 2.21
C ASP A 141 10.49 29.56 3.05
N ILE A 142 10.97 29.82 4.25
CA ILE A 142 10.39 30.86 5.14
C ILE A 142 11.30 32.08 5.17
N ALA A 143 10.71 33.27 5.31
CA ALA A 143 11.36 34.58 5.38
C ALA A 143 12.82 34.58 5.93
N ASP A 144 13.71 35.26 5.19
CA ASP A 144 15.18 35.36 5.37
C ASP A 144 16.03 34.17 4.91
N LYS A 145 15.42 33.14 4.32
CA LYS A 145 16.07 31.92 3.81
C LYS A 145 15.67 31.57 2.37
N MET A 146 15.85 32.50 1.44
CA MET A 146 15.40 32.33 0.05
C MET A 146 16.34 31.42 -0.76
N GLY A 147 15.87 30.27 -1.24
CA GLY A 147 16.67 29.33 -2.05
C GLY A 147 16.67 29.61 -3.55
N SER A 148 17.61 29.02 -4.30
CA SER A 148 17.59 29.05 -5.77
C SER A 148 17.93 27.72 -6.44
N ALA A 149 17.44 27.51 -7.67
CA ALA A 149 17.69 26.30 -8.45
C ALA A 149 18.09 26.60 -9.89
N TYR A 150 19.08 25.85 -10.39
CA TYR A 150 19.50 25.86 -11.80
C TYR A 150 19.21 24.49 -12.42
N LEU A 151 18.28 24.47 -13.37
CA LEU A 151 17.70 23.24 -13.90
C LEU A 151 17.92 23.13 -15.41
N ARG A 152 18.46 21.99 -15.85
CA ARG A 152 18.80 21.72 -17.26
C ARG A 152 18.32 20.33 -17.68
N ASN A 153 17.75 20.21 -18.87
CA ASN A 153 17.30 18.93 -19.43
C ASN A 153 16.31 18.20 -18.51
N ILE A 154 15.12 18.79 -18.33
CA ILE A 154 14.10 18.29 -17.40
C ILE A 154 12.89 17.81 -18.17
N LEU A 155 12.36 16.63 -17.84
CA LEU A 155 11.11 16.12 -18.37
C LEU A 155 10.10 15.97 -17.23
N ILE A 156 8.90 16.51 -17.40
CA ILE A 156 7.81 16.43 -16.43
C ILE A 156 6.58 15.90 -17.17
N ASP A 157 5.98 14.82 -16.68
CA ASP A 157 4.73 14.28 -17.23
C ASP A 157 3.73 13.93 -16.12
N GLN A 158 2.44 14.17 -16.37
CA GLN A 158 1.33 13.79 -15.49
C GLN A 158 1.43 14.34 -14.05
N CYS A 159 2.07 15.50 -13.86
CA CYS A 159 2.17 16.15 -12.55
C CYS A 159 1.03 17.18 -12.36
N THR A 160 0.59 17.47 -11.14
CA THR A 160 -0.37 18.57 -10.94
C THR A 160 0.28 19.90 -11.33
N TYR A 161 1.42 20.23 -10.75
CA TYR A 161 2.23 21.40 -11.08
C TYR A 161 3.59 20.96 -11.62
N GLY A 162 4.11 21.65 -12.63
CA GLY A 162 5.47 21.44 -13.11
C GLY A 162 6.47 22.00 -12.11
N ILE A 163 6.69 23.31 -12.18
CA ILE A 163 7.63 24.00 -11.28
C ILE A 163 6.88 25.06 -10.47
N THR A 164 7.03 25.01 -9.16
CA THR A 164 6.46 25.97 -8.21
C THR A 164 7.52 26.77 -7.47
N THR A 165 7.24 28.05 -7.23
CA THR A 165 7.95 28.88 -6.25
C THR A 165 6.95 29.48 -5.26
N ASN A 166 7.35 29.51 -4.00
CA ASN A 166 6.77 30.28 -2.90
C ASN A 166 7.95 30.74 -2.04
N ASP A 167 8.13 32.04 -1.81
CA ASP A 167 9.24 32.57 -0.99
C ASP A 167 10.64 32.12 -1.50
N ALA A 168 10.93 32.38 -2.77
CA ALA A 168 12.13 31.90 -3.46
C ALA A 168 13.10 33.01 -3.91
N HIS A 169 14.41 32.75 -3.91
CA HIS A 169 15.34 33.67 -4.57
C HIS A 169 15.17 33.55 -6.09
N GLY A 170 15.12 32.32 -6.62
CA GLY A 170 14.65 32.13 -7.98
C GLY A 170 15.01 30.82 -8.67
N ILE A 171 14.48 30.64 -9.87
CA ILE A 171 14.68 29.46 -10.71
C ILE A 171 15.17 29.87 -12.11
N ASP A 172 16.22 29.20 -12.62
CA ASP A 172 16.67 29.27 -14.01
C ASP A 172 16.54 27.89 -14.67
N LEU A 173 15.71 27.81 -15.71
CA LEU A 173 15.37 26.58 -16.41
C LEU A 173 15.75 26.64 -17.90
N SER A 174 16.36 25.58 -18.43
CA SER A 174 16.45 25.38 -19.88
C SER A 174 16.32 23.91 -20.29
N ASP A 175 15.89 23.71 -21.53
CA ASP A 175 15.66 22.40 -22.15
C ASP A 175 14.66 21.57 -21.36
N CYS A 176 13.45 22.10 -21.18
CA CYS A 176 12.39 21.43 -20.44
C CYS A 176 11.28 20.90 -21.37
N LEU A 177 10.76 19.70 -21.10
CA LEU A 177 9.53 19.17 -21.67
C LEU A 177 8.51 18.95 -20.55
N ILE A 178 7.40 19.67 -20.54
CA ILE A 178 6.33 19.53 -19.54
C ILE A 178 5.06 19.09 -20.24
N ALA A 179 4.53 17.92 -19.88
CA ALA A 179 3.38 17.31 -20.50
C ALA A 179 2.28 16.96 -19.48
N ASN A 180 1.03 17.04 -19.90
CA ASN A 180 -0.14 16.56 -19.17
C ASN A 180 -0.28 17.12 -17.73
N CYS A 181 0.13 18.38 -17.52
CA CYS A 181 0.10 19.02 -16.19
C CYS A 181 -1.13 19.94 -16.01
N LYS A 182 -1.57 20.19 -14.77
CA LYS A 182 -2.58 21.23 -14.52
C LYS A 182 -1.97 22.61 -14.79
N CYS A 183 -0.78 22.89 -14.28
CA CYS A 183 -0.06 24.13 -14.56
C CYS A 183 1.44 23.86 -14.73
N ALA A 184 2.06 24.41 -15.80
CA ALA A 184 3.48 24.18 -16.09
C ALA A 184 4.40 24.97 -15.15
N PHE A 185 4.12 26.26 -14.97
CA PHE A 185 4.90 27.16 -14.11
C PHE A 185 3.97 27.93 -13.18
N ASN A 186 4.20 27.86 -11.88
CA ASN A 186 3.39 28.54 -10.89
C ASN A 186 4.31 29.32 -9.93
N GLY A 187 4.21 30.64 -9.94
CA GLY A 187 5.12 31.53 -9.23
C GLY A 187 4.41 32.38 -8.19
N PHE A 188 4.88 32.28 -6.94
CA PHE A 188 4.55 33.15 -5.83
C PHE A 188 5.85 33.62 -5.17
N ASP A 189 5.96 34.92 -4.93
CA ASP A 189 7.06 35.57 -4.19
C ASP A 189 8.47 35.09 -4.57
N HIS A 190 8.98 35.56 -5.72
CA HIS A 190 10.30 35.18 -6.22
C HIS A 190 11.11 36.35 -6.82
N ASN A 191 12.42 36.41 -6.59
CA ASN A 191 13.24 37.48 -7.21
C ASN A 191 13.45 37.24 -8.72
N PHE A 192 13.62 35.99 -9.16
CA PHE A 192 13.63 35.64 -10.58
C PHE A 192 13.01 34.27 -10.87
N PHE A 193 12.36 34.15 -12.01
CA PHE A 193 11.94 32.86 -12.57
C PHE A 193 12.13 32.94 -14.08
N LYS A 194 13.17 32.29 -14.62
CA LYS A 194 13.56 32.37 -16.04
C LYS A 194 13.46 30.99 -16.71
N VAL A 195 12.85 30.96 -17.88
CA VAL A 195 12.70 29.75 -18.72
C VAL A 195 13.23 30.05 -20.11
N ASP A 196 14.39 29.52 -20.49
CA ASP A 196 15.00 29.80 -21.80
C ASP A 196 14.41 28.97 -22.94
N ARG A 197 14.37 27.64 -22.77
CA ARG A 197 13.86 26.67 -23.76
C ARG A 197 12.93 25.68 -23.09
N ALA A 198 11.69 25.62 -23.55
CA ALA A 198 10.73 24.65 -23.04
C ALA A 198 9.70 24.24 -24.09
N VAL A 199 9.13 23.05 -23.93
CA VAL A 199 8.03 22.54 -24.74
C VAL A 199 6.94 22.10 -23.78
N LEU A 200 5.74 22.65 -23.93
CA LEU A 200 4.60 22.38 -23.06
C LEU A 200 3.53 21.66 -23.87
N TRP A 201 3.04 20.51 -23.41
CA TRP A 201 1.99 19.73 -24.07
C TRP A 201 0.83 19.44 -23.13
N ASN A 202 -0.42 19.71 -23.54
CA ASN A 202 -1.61 19.37 -22.75
C ASN A 202 -1.55 19.89 -21.30
N CYS A 203 -0.98 21.08 -21.12
CA CYS A 203 -0.97 21.79 -19.84
C CYS A 203 -2.17 22.75 -19.79
N ARG A 204 -3.04 22.62 -18.78
CA ARG A 204 -4.25 23.48 -18.69
C ARG A 204 -3.89 24.95 -18.50
N GLU A 205 -2.84 25.21 -17.75
CA GLU A 205 -2.25 26.53 -17.54
C GLU A 205 -0.75 26.50 -17.86
N VAL A 206 -0.26 27.55 -18.52
CA VAL A 206 1.17 27.70 -18.85
C VAL A 206 1.90 28.39 -17.69
N CYS A 207 1.39 29.54 -17.26
CA CYS A 207 1.88 30.28 -16.11
C CYS A 207 0.72 30.69 -15.21
N TYR A 208 0.88 30.55 -13.90
CA TYR A 208 0.04 31.15 -12.87
C TYR A 208 0.90 32.06 -11.99
N GLU A 209 0.47 33.31 -11.81
CA GLU A 209 1.15 34.34 -11.01
C GLU A 209 0.10 34.99 -10.10
N ASP A 210 0.28 34.97 -8.78
CA ASP A 210 -0.63 35.65 -7.86
C ASP A 210 -0.21 37.12 -7.68
N GLU A 211 -1.06 38.05 -8.12
CA GLU A 211 -0.83 39.50 -8.06
C GLU A 211 -1.46 40.16 -6.81
N SER A 212 -2.09 39.39 -5.93
CA SER A 212 -2.91 39.93 -4.84
C SER A 212 -2.12 40.53 -3.66
N SER A 213 -0.79 40.38 -3.64
CA SER A 213 0.10 40.90 -2.59
C SER A 213 0.92 42.12 -3.07
N PRO A 214 0.68 43.33 -2.53
CA PRO A 214 1.45 44.52 -2.90
C PRO A 214 2.92 44.40 -2.51
N GLY A 215 3.85 44.53 -3.47
CA GLY A 215 5.30 44.54 -3.23
C GLY A 215 6.04 43.23 -3.57
N VAL A 216 5.30 42.20 -3.97
CA VAL A 216 5.84 40.88 -4.34
C VAL A 216 6.19 40.84 -5.84
N ASN A 217 7.43 40.49 -6.19
CA ASN A 217 7.80 40.17 -7.58
C ASN A 217 7.35 38.73 -7.87
N SER A 218 6.31 38.55 -8.68
CA SER A 218 5.83 37.20 -9.09
C SER A 218 5.89 36.99 -10.60
N LYS A 219 6.80 37.66 -11.32
CA LYS A 219 6.83 37.62 -12.79
C LYS A 219 7.74 36.50 -13.33
N ILE A 220 7.17 35.62 -14.14
CA ILE A 220 7.85 34.52 -14.83
C ILE A 220 8.30 35.01 -16.22
N SER A 221 9.59 34.86 -16.50
CA SER A 221 10.21 35.26 -17.76
C SER A 221 10.35 34.06 -18.69
N LEU A 222 9.57 34.05 -19.78
CA LEU A 222 9.65 33.03 -20.83
C LEU A 222 10.51 33.52 -21.99
N GLY A 223 11.48 32.70 -22.39
CA GLY A 223 12.37 32.92 -23.53
C GLY A 223 11.66 32.70 -24.87
N LYS A 224 12.33 33.10 -25.97
CA LYS A 224 11.78 33.00 -27.34
C LYS A 224 11.57 31.57 -27.84
N ASN A 225 12.14 30.59 -27.15
CA ASN A 225 12.16 29.18 -27.53
C ASN A 225 11.27 28.32 -26.59
N VAL A 226 10.22 28.94 -26.03
CA VAL A 226 9.16 28.24 -25.28
C VAL A 226 7.99 27.97 -26.23
N PHE A 227 7.68 26.70 -26.46
CA PHE A 227 6.61 26.25 -27.35
C PHE A 227 5.46 25.65 -26.53
N VAL A 228 4.22 26.03 -26.84
CA VAL A 228 3.02 25.51 -26.17
C VAL A 228 2.15 24.78 -27.19
N LEU A 229 1.87 23.51 -26.93
CA LEU A 229 1.20 22.58 -27.84
C LEU A 229 -0.07 22.05 -27.16
N ASN A 230 -1.23 22.31 -27.78
CA ASN A 230 -2.57 21.86 -27.37
C ASN A 230 -2.94 22.11 -25.89
N PRO A 231 -3.37 23.33 -25.51
CA PRO A 231 -3.60 23.70 -24.11
C PRO A 231 -4.83 23.07 -23.42
N GLY A 232 -5.68 22.31 -24.13
CA GLY A 232 -6.92 21.76 -23.56
C GLY A 232 -7.98 22.83 -23.24
N ARG A 233 -9.20 22.62 -23.74
CA ARG A 233 -10.46 23.37 -23.50
C ARG A 233 -10.37 24.54 -22.50
N SER A 234 -10.06 25.73 -23.02
CA SER A 234 -9.94 26.99 -22.29
C SER A 234 -11.30 27.53 -21.82
N GLY A 235 -11.54 27.46 -20.52
CA GLY A 235 -12.61 28.14 -19.81
C GLY A 235 -12.06 28.84 -18.56
N GLY A 236 -11.07 29.72 -18.75
CA GLY A 236 -10.40 30.47 -17.69
C GLY A 236 -9.49 31.51 -18.33
N VAL A 237 -9.54 32.74 -17.81
CA VAL A 237 -9.07 33.99 -18.44
C VAL A 237 -7.65 33.88 -19.03
N ILE A 238 -7.58 33.83 -20.35
CA ILE A 238 -6.34 34.03 -21.11
C ILE A 238 -5.99 35.52 -21.05
N ARG A 239 -5.01 35.92 -20.24
CA ARG A 239 -4.44 37.27 -20.27
C ARG A 239 -3.63 37.47 -21.57
N LYS A 240 -4.31 38.03 -22.58
CA LYS A 240 -3.90 38.85 -23.74
C LYS A 240 -2.61 38.60 -24.56
N ASN A 241 -1.66 37.74 -24.19
CA ASN A 241 -0.42 37.54 -24.97
C ASN A 241 -0.26 36.16 -25.63
N SER A 242 -1.20 35.23 -25.48
CA SER A 242 -1.11 33.89 -26.07
C SER A 242 -1.97 33.65 -27.32
N ALA A 243 -2.81 34.61 -27.72
CA ALA A 243 -3.58 34.50 -28.96
C ALA A 243 -2.72 34.49 -30.24
N ALA A 244 -1.50 35.04 -30.19
CA ALA A 244 -0.55 35.05 -31.30
C ALA A 244 0.27 33.74 -31.46
N LEU A 245 0.24 32.84 -30.47
CA LEU A 245 0.98 31.56 -30.47
C LEU A 245 0.17 30.41 -31.07
N MET A 246 -1.16 30.53 -31.17
CA MET A 246 -2.05 29.51 -31.71
C MET A 246 -2.00 29.36 -33.24
N THR A 247 -1.36 30.31 -33.95
CA THR A 247 -1.39 30.39 -35.42
C THR A 247 -0.06 30.05 -36.12
N THR A 248 1.00 29.64 -35.42
CA THR A 248 2.36 29.62 -36.00
C THR A 248 3.10 28.27 -36.02
N LEU A 249 2.43 27.13 -35.78
CA LEU A 249 3.07 25.83 -36.05
C LEU A 249 2.15 24.89 -36.85
N PRO A 250 2.27 24.89 -38.18
CA PRO A 250 1.95 23.71 -38.97
C PRO A 250 2.88 22.58 -38.52
N PHE A 251 2.31 21.40 -38.27
CA PHE A 251 2.98 20.15 -37.88
C PHE A 251 4.07 19.66 -38.87
N GLU A 252 4.34 20.39 -39.96
CA GLU A 252 5.13 19.95 -41.13
C GLU A 252 6.63 20.24 -41.08
N ARG A 253 7.18 20.97 -40.08
CA ARG A 253 8.65 21.07 -39.95
C ARG A 253 9.22 19.88 -39.17
N GLU A 254 9.09 18.69 -39.76
CA GLU A 254 9.57 17.39 -39.27
C GLU A 254 11.09 17.30 -39.05
N GLY A 255 11.88 18.29 -39.44
CA GLY A 255 13.34 18.25 -39.33
C GLY A 255 13.95 18.67 -37.99
N SER A 256 13.26 19.46 -37.15
CA SER A 256 13.92 20.09 -35.98
C SER A 256 13.50 19.58 -34.60
N PHE A 257 12.26 19.10 -34.44
CA PHE A 257 11.74 18.70 -33.13
C PHE A 257 12.15 17.25 -32.77
N ALA A 258 11.82 16.30 -33.63
CA ALA A 258 12.26 14.90 -33.49
C ALA A 258 13.80 14.78 -33.55
N GLY A 259 14.46 15.60 -34.37
CA GLY A 259 15.93 15.66 -34.46
C GLY A 259 16.61 16.22 -33.21
N LYS A 260 15.96 17.12 -32.46
CA LYS A 260 16.45 17.61 -31.16
C LYS A 260 16.17 16.62 -30.02
N ILE A 261 15.04 15.93 -30.05
CA ILE A 261 14.69 14.88 -29.06
C ILE A 261 15.60 13.64 -29.23
N ARG A 262 15.97 13.28 -30.47
CA ARG A 262 16.91 12.18 -30.76
C ARG A 262 18.33 12.37 -30.22
N ARG A 263 18.70 13.58 -29.75
CA ARG A 263 19.99 13.82 -29.08
C ARG A 263 20.03 13.33 -27.62
N PHE A 264 18.91 12.94 -27.05
CA PHE A 264 18.81 12.42 -25.69
C PHE A 264 18.59 10.90 -25.76
N GLU A 265 19.63 10.07 -25.60
CA GLU A 265 19.51 8.61 -25.82
C GLU A 265 18.50 7.93 -24.88
N PHE A 266 18.45 8.29 -23.59
CA PHE A 266 17.50 7.73 -22.63
C PHE A 266 16.29 8.64 -22.33
N GLY A 267 16.51 9.94 -22.06
CA GLY A 267 15.42 10.91 -21.86
C GLY A 267 14.54 11.05 -23.12
N GLY A 268 15.11 10.76 -24.30
CA GLY A 268 14.40 10.70 -25.57
C GLY A 268 13.40 9.55 -25.67
N ALA A 269 13.56 8.46 -24.91
CA ALA A 269 12.61 7.35 -24.93
C ALA A 269 11.26 7.71 -24.28
N PHE A 270 11.28 8.40 -23.14
CA PHE A 270 10.06 8.99 -22.56
C PHE A 270 9.48 10.07 -23.46
N ALA A 271 10.33 10.87 -24.10
CA ALA A 271 9.88 11.81 -25.11
C ALA A 271 9.23 11.11 -26.32
N PHE A 272 9.67 9.91 -26.72
CA PHE A 272 8.99 9.10 -27.74
C PHE A 272 7.62 8.63 -27.27
N ASN A 273 7.47 8.24 -25.99
CA ASN A 273 6.14 7.95 -25.44
C ASN A 273 5.22 9.18 -25.48
N ILE A 274 5.71 10.36 -25.09
CA ILE A 274 4.93 11.61 -25.16
C ILE A 274 4.61 11.99 -26.61
N LEU A 275 5.56 11.86 -27.53
CA LEU A 275 5.35 12.06 -28.97
C LEU A 275 4.29 11.09 -29.52
N GLY A 276 4.37 9.82 -29.12
CA GLY A 276 3.36 8.82 -29.44
C GLY A 276 1.98 9.27 -28.96
N ASP A 277 1.86 9.74 -27.72
CA ASP A 277 0.59 10.25 -27.18
C ASP A 277 0.07 11.47 -27.94
N ILE A 278 0.97 12.37 -28.38
CA ILE A 278 0.62 13.54 -29.19
C ILE A 278 -0.01 13.09 -30.52
N TYR A 279 0.62 12.15 -31.22
CA TYR A 279 0.11 11.63 -32.49
C TYR A 279 -1.14 10.76 -32.31
N ASP A 280 -1.24 10.01 -31.20
CA ASP A 280 -2.42 9.22 -30.88
C ASP A 280 -3.62 10.12 -30.56
N ALA A 281 -3.37 11.26 -29.89
CA ALA A 281 -4.38 12.28 -29.63
C ALA A 281 -4.78 13.07 -30.88
N SER A 282 -3.89 13.22 -31.86
CA SER A 282 -4.20 13.86 -33.16
C SER A 282 -4.91 12.93 -34.15
N GLY A 283 -5.03 11.63 -33.83
CA GLY A 283 -5.66 10.62 -34.67
C GLY A 283 -4.71 9.93 -35.66
N ASP A 284 -3.42 10.29 -35.68
CA ASP A 284 -2.40 9.61 -36.47
C ASP A 284 -1.83 8.40 -35.70
N HIS A 285 -2.68 7.39 -35.51
CA HIS A 285 -2.33 6.17 -34.80
C HIS A 285 -1.13 5.40 -35.39
N PRO A 286 -0.93 5.30 -36.72
CA PRO A 286 0.25 4.65 -37.28
C PRO A 286 1.55 5.33 -36.85
N LYS A 287 1.58 6.67 -36.86
CA LYS A 287 2.76 7.42 -36.42
C LYS A 287 2.96 7.34 -34.91
N ALA A 288 1.88 7.35 -34.13
CA ALA A 288 1.95 7.09 -32.70
C ALA A 288 2.61 5.73 -32.38
N LEU A 289 2.15 4.67 -33.04
CA LEU A 289 2.72 3.33 -32.91
C LEU A 289 4.20 3.27 -33.30
N SER A 290 4.64 4.09 -34.27
CA SER A 290 6.06 4.16 -34.64
C SER A 290 6.91 4.70 -33.49
N PHE A 291 6.46 5.77 -32.82
CA PHE A 291 7.16 6.34 -31.68
C PHE A 291 7.14 5.41 -30.45
N TYR A 292 6.03 4.73 -30.17
CA TYR A 292 6.01 3.74 -29.08
C TYR A 292 6.96 2.56 -29.35
N ARG A 293 7.13 2.14 -30.61
CA ARG A 293 8.13 1.11 -30.97
C ARG A 293 9.56 1.62 -30.80
N ASP A 294 9.83 2.88 -31.15
CA ASP A 294 11.12 3.50 -30.90
C ASP A 294 11.42 3.53 -29.39
N ALA A 295 10.44 3.88 -28.55
CA ALA A 295 10.56 3.82 -27.10
C ALA A 295 10.83 2.38 -26.59
N LEU A 296 10.13 1.39 -27.14
CA LEU A 296 10.32 -0.02 -26.81
C LEU A 296 11.74 -0.51 -27.14
N VAL A 297 12.26 -0.20 -28.34
CA VAL A 297 13.61 -0.57 -28.76
C VAL A 297 14.67 0.01 -27.82
N VAL A 298 14.49 1.26 -27.38
CA VAL A 298 15.38 1.86 -26.38
C VAL A 298 15.22 1.14 -25.04
N GLY A 299 13.99 0.86 -24.60
CA GLY A 299 13.72 0.10 -23.37
C GLY A 299 14.42 -1.27 -23.34
N GLU A 300 14.34 -2.04 -24.43
CA GLU A 300 14.97 -3.36 -24.56
C GLU A 300 16.51 -3.27 -24.56
N ARG A 301 17.09 -2.31 -25.30
CA ARG A 301 18.55 -2.08 -25.32
C ARG A 301 19.11 -1.68 -23.97
N THR A 302 18.29 -1.00 -23.17
CA THR A 302 18.68 -0.44 -21.88
C THR A 302 18.26 -1.31 -20.70
N ASN A 303 17.52 -2.39 -20.96
CA ASN A 303 16.91 -3.26 -19.97
C ASN A 303 16.00 -2.49 -18.97
N SER A 304 15.34 -1.42 -19.43
CA SER A 304 14.44 -0.61 -18.61
C SER A 304 13.03 -1.17 -18.65
N ASN A 305 12.66 -1.96 -17.63
CA ASN A 305 11.31 -2.51 -17.51
C ASN A 305 10.23 -1.42 -17.56
N LEU A 306 10.48 -0.25 -16.94
CA LEU A 306 9.57 0.90 -16.95
C LEU A 306 9.22 1.36 -18.38
N LEU A 307 10.23 1.55 -19.23
CA LEU A 307 10.02 1.97 -20.61
C LEU A 307 9.29 0.90 -21.42
N ILE A 308 9.65 -0.38 -21.22
CA ILE A 308 9.11 -1.50 -21.97
C ILE A 308 7.60 -1.66 -21.69
N TRP A 309 7.19 -1.71 -20.42
CA TRP A 309 5.77 -1.91 -20.11
C TRP A 309 4.93 -0.69 -20.50
N GLU A 310 5.43 0.54 -20.33
CA GLU A 310 4.71 1.74 -20.76
C GLU A 310 4.49 1.77 -22.26
N ALA A 311 5.51 1.42 -23.06
CA ALA A 311 5.39 1.35 -24.50
C ALA A 311 4.33 0.32 -24.93
N TYR A 312 4.38 -0.89 -24.37
CA TYR A 312 3.37 -1.92 -24.65
C TYR A 312 1.96 -1.48 -24.26
N TYR A 313 1.80 -0.87 -23.09
CA TYR A 313 0.53 -0.37 -22.60
C TYR A 313 -0.06 0.71 -23.51
N ARG A 314 0.76 1.69 -23.94
CA ARG A 314 0.34 2.75 -24.87
C ARG A 314 0.00 2.20 -26.26
N MET A 315 0.79 1.24 -26.76
CA MET A 315 0.47 0.52 -27.99
C MET A 315 -0.84 -0.25 -27.89
N ALA A 316 -1.12 -0.88 -26.75
CA ALA A 316 -2.36 -1.62 -26.52
C ALA A 316 -3.59 -0.71 -26.65
N ARG A 317 -3.56 0.45 -25.98
CA ARG A 317 -4.62 1.47 -26.05
C ARG A 317 -4.80 2.00 -27.48
N THR A 318 -3.71 2.22 -28.20
CA THR A 318 -3.73 2.69 -29.60
C THR A 318 -4.33 1.64 -30.53
N TYR A 319 -3.91 0.37 -30.40
CA TYR A 319 -4.50 -0.71 -31.17
C TYR A 319 -5.99 -0.91 -30.87
N ALA A 320 -6.42 -0.74 -29.61
CA ALA A 320 -7.83 -0.79 -29.23
C ALA A 320 -8.64 0.30 -29.93
N LYS A 321 -8.15 1.55 -29.97
CA LYS A 321 -8.78 2.66 -30.72
C LYS A 321 -8.89 2.38 -32.22
N MET A 322 -7.89 1.71 -32.79
CA MET A 322 -7.89 1.29 -34.20
C MET A 322 -8.80 0.09 -34.49
N GLY A 323 -9.44 -0.50 -33.48
CA GLY A 323 -10.22 -1.74 -33.62
C GLY A 323 -9.38 -2.99 -33.86
N ASN A 324 -8.05 -2.94 -33.66
CA ASN A 324 -7.17 -4.09 -33.79
C ASN A 324 -7.09 -4.87 -32.46
N LEU A 325 -8.17 -5.57 -32.15
CA LEU A 325 -8.42 -6.15 -30.82
C LEU A 325 -7.39 -7.22 -30.43
N GLU A 326 -6.96 -8.07 -31.36
CA GLU A 326 -5.95 -9.12 -31.11
C GLU A 326 -4.58 -8.52 -30.75
N ARG A 327 -4.14 -7.48 -31.49
CA ARG A 327 -2.88 -6.79 -31.15
C ARG A 327 -2.98 -6.00 -29.86
N ALA A 328 -4.14 -5.41 -29.57
CA ALA A 328 -4.39 -4.72 -28.31
C ALA A 328 -4.23 -5.69 -27.13
N LEU A 329 -4.92 -6.84 -27.16
CA LEU A 329 -4.83 -7.87 -26.13
C LEU A 329 -3.39 -8.39 -25.97
N GLY A 330 -2.71 -8.71 -27.06
CA GLY A 330 -1.32 -9.17 -27.03
C GLY A 330 -0.34 -8.13 -26.47
N SER A 331 -0.60 -6.84 -26.66
CA SER A 331 0.21 -5.76 -26.08
C SER A 331 -0.10 -5.56 -24.59
N TYR A 332 -1.37 -5.61 -24.15
CA TYR A 332 -1.70 -5.57 -22.73
C TYR A 332 -1.06 -6.72 -21.96
N LYS A 333 -1.13 -7.95 -22.48
CA LYS A 333 -0.50 -9.14 -21.86
C LYS A 333 1.01 -8.99 -21.72
N ARG A 334 1.68 -8.42 -22.72
CA ARG A 334 3.12 -8.15 -22.67
C ARG A 334 3.47 -7.08 -21.64
N ALA A 335 2.67 -6.01 -21.55
CA ALA A 335 2.84 -5.00 -20.50
C ALA A 335 2.73 -5.64 -19.11
N VAL A 336 1.69 -6.45 -18.88
CA VAL A 336 1.50 -7.18 -17.61
C VAL A 336 2.68 -8.11 -17.31
N GLY A 337 3.13 -8.91 -18.28
CA GLY A 337 4.26 -9.84 -18.07
C GLY A 337 5.56 -9.14 -17.70
N VAL A 338 5.83 -7.96 -18.29
CA VAL A 338 7.00 -7.14 -17.94
C VAL A 338 6.87 -6.54 -16.53
N ILE A 339 5.66 -6.11 -16.15
CA ILE A 339 5.41 -5.61 -14.79
C ILE A 339 5.54 -6.71 -13.74
N GLU A 340 5.03 -7.92 -14.03
CA GLU A 340 5.16 -9.08 -13.14
C GLU A 340 6.63 -9.46 -12.92
N ALA A 341 7.43 -9.51 -14.01
CA ALA A 341 8.87 -9.77 -13.95
C ALA A 341 9.64 -8.65 -13.24
N ALA A 342 9.26 -7.39 -13.44
CA ALA A 342 9.87 -6.27 -12.71
C ALA A 342 9.53 -6.33 -11.21
N GLY A 343 8.34 -6.81 -10.84
CA GLY A 343 7.87 -6.88 -9.45
C GLY A 343 8.50 -8.02 -8.63
N SER A 344 8.86 -9.15 -9.26
CA SER A 344 9.56 -10.26 -8.59
C SER A 344 10.95 -9.86 -8.09
N ASP A 345 11.60 -8.95 -8.80
CA ASP A 345 12.99 -8.55 -8.55
C ASP A 345 13.10 -7.40 -7.54
N LEU A 346 11.99 -6.78 -7.11
CA LEU A 346 11.99 -5.69 -6.13
C LEU A 346 12.17 -6.21 -4.69
N PRO A 347 13.30 -5.91 -4.01
CA PRO A 347 13.46 -6.18 -2.58
C PRO A 347 12.32 -5.49 -1.81
N GLN A 348 11.85 -6.12 -0.72
CA GLN A 348 10.80 -5.55 0.14
C GLN A 348 11.19 -4.13 0.58
N ARG A 349 10.61 -3.12 -0.06
CA ARG A 349 10.56 -1.76 0.49
C ARG A 349 9.09 -1.38 0.64
N ILE A 350 8.80 -0.83 1.80
CA ILE A 350 7.45 -0.57 2.35
C ILE A 350 6.65 0.45 1.51
N TYR A 351 7.28 1.06 0.51
CA TYR A 351 6.65 2.01 -0.39
C TYR A 351 6.40 1.43 -1.78
N ARG A 352 5.84 0.21 -1.84
CA ARG A 352 5.30 -0.35 -3.10
C ARG A 352 4.09 0.43 -3.63
N SER A 353 3.53 1.41 -2.91
CA SER A 353 2.28 2.08 -3.30
C SER A 353 2.36 2.69 -4.69
N GLY A 354 3.37 3.52 -4.96
CA GLY A 354 3.55 4.14 -6.28
C GLY A 354 3.68 3.12 -7.43
N PHE A 355 4.55 2.12 -7.27
CA PHE A 355 4.71 1.05 -8.29
C PHE A 355 3.45 0.19 -8.45
N SER A 356 2.75 -0.10 -7.35
CA SER A 356 1.53 -0.92 -7.35
C SER A 356 0.39 -0.22 -8.06
N GLU A 357 0.31 1.11 -7.99
CA GLU A 357 -0.70 1.90 -8.66
C GLU A 357 -0.58 1.82 -10.18
N ASP A 358 0.63 2.03 -10.72
CA ASP A 358 0.91 1.88 -12.16
C ASP A 358 0.55 0.48 -12.66
N ARG A 359 0.97 -0.54 -11.89
CA ARG A 359 0.62 -1.93 -12.16
C ARG A 359 -0.89 -2.09 -12.23
N MET A 360 -1.62 -1.66 -11.19
CA MET A 360 -3.06 -1.83 -11.11
C MET A 360 -3.80 -1.14 -12.25
N ARG A 361 -3.34 0.05 -12.69
CA ARG A 361 -3.92 0.74 -13.84
C ARG A 361 -3.91 -0.11 -15.11
N VAL A 362 -2.80 -0.82 -15.37
CA VAL A 362 -2.70 -1.70 -16.56
C VAL A 362 -3.65 -2.89 -16.43
N TYR A 363 -3.76 -3.50 -15.24
CA TYR A 363 -4.71 -4.57 -14.98
C TYR A 363 -6.17 -4.11 -15.13
N GLU A 364 -6.54 -2.96 -14.56
CA GLU A 364 -7.89 -2.40 -14.65
C GLU A 364 -8.32 -2.14 -16.10
N GLU A 365 -7.44 -1.52 -16.91
CA GLU A 365 -7.73 -1.27 -18.33
C GLU A 365 -7.80 -2.58 -19.13
N LEU A 366 -6.95 -3.58 -18.84
CA LEU A 366 -7.02 -4.90 -19.47
C LEU A 366 -8.32 -5.65 -19.13
N VAL A 367 -8.73 -5.67 -17.87
CA VAL A 367 -9.98 -6.32 -17.44
C VAL A 367 -11.19 -5.61 -18.06
N SER A 368 -11.17 -4.27 -18.12
CA SER A 368 -12.20 -3.49 -18.82
C SER A 368 -12.25 -3.81 -20.30
N PHE A 369 -11.10 -3.96 -20.96
CA PHE A 369 -11.00 -4.35 -22.36
C PHE A 369 -11.57 -5.75 -22.59
N LEU A 370 -11.22 -6.73 -21.74
CA LEU A 370 -11.72 -8.11 -21.82
C LEU A 370 -13.24 -8.18 -21.59
N TYR A 371 -13.79 -7.35 -20.71
CA TYR A 371 -15.23 -7.25 -20.49
C TYR A 371 -15.99 -6.79 -21.74
N GLU A 372 -15.52 -5.72 -22.40
CA GLU A 372 -16.14 -5.26 -23.65
C GLU A 372 -16.02 -6.31 -24.76
N ARG A 373 -14.89 -7.03 -24.83
CA ARG A 373 -14.73 -8.18 -25.75
C ARG A 373 -15.69 -9.32 -25.44
N HIS A 374 -15.94 -9.61 -24.17
CA HIS A 374 -16.90 -10.64 -23.77
C HIS A 374 -18.33 -10.28 -24.21
N LYS A 375 -18.72 -9.01 -24.12
CA LYS A 375 -20.03 -8.54 -24.59
C LYS A 375 -20.21 -8.72 -26.10
N GLU A 376 -19.15 -8.53 -26.88
CA GLU A 376 -19.16 -8.69 -28.33
C GLU A 376 -19.11 -10.16 -28.77
N ASP A 377 -18.37 -11.01 -28.07
CA ASP A 377 -18.19 -12.44 -28.40
C ASP A 377 -18.22 -13.34 -27.13
N PRO A 378 -19.42 -13.56 -26.54
CA PRO A 378 -19.56 -14.37 -25.32
C PRO A 378 -19.01 -15.81 -25.42
N PRO A 379 -19.16 -16.54 -26.55
CA PRO A 379 -18.65 -17.92 -26.68
C PRO A 379 -17.14 -18.07 -26.45
N ARG A 380 -16.34 -17.03 -26.69
CA ARG A 380 -14.88 -17.06 -26.44
C ARG A 380 -14.48 -17.00 -24.97
N ARG A 381 -15.42 -16.78 -24.05
CA ARG A 381 -15.20 -16.78 -22.58
C ARG A 381 -14.09 -15.83 -22.09
N PHE A 382 -14.02 -14.62 -22.66
CA PHE A 382 -13.13 -13.55 -22.17
C PHE A 382 -13.39 -13.15 -20.71
N ASP A 383 -14.56 -13.48 -20.17
CA ASP A 383 -14.94 -13.31 -18.77
C ASP A 383 -14.04 -14.12 -17.81
N ARG A 384 -13.64 -15.34 -18.19
CA ARG A 384 -12.70 -16.17 -17.42
C ARG A 384 -11.28 -15.61 -17.43
N GLU A 385 -10.87 -15.09 -18.59
CA GLU A 385 -9.57 -14.44 -18.74
C GLU A 385 -9.50 -13.13 -17.92
N ALA A 386 -10.58 -12.35 -17.92
CA ALA A 386 -10.72 -11.15 -17.10
C ALA A 386 -10.57 -11.48 -15.61
N PHE A 387 -11.21 -12.55 -15.15
CA PHE A 387 -11.07 -13.03 -13.78
C PHE A 387 -9.65 -13.47 -13.44
N LEU A 388 -8.97 -14.20 -14.34
CA LEU A 388 -7.57 -14.58 -14.11
C LEU A 388 -6.67 -13.36 -13.90
N PHE A 389 -6.82 -12.30 -14.71
CA PHE A 389 -6.05 -11.08 -14.53
C PHE A 389 -6.46 -10.30 -13.27
N ALA A 390 -7.74 -10.31 -12.90
CA ALA A 390 -8.20 -9.74 -11.62
C ALA A 390 -7.58 -10.48 -10.43
N GLU A 391 -7.55 -11.81 -10.43
CA GLU A 391 -6.91 -12.63 -9.40
C GLU A 391 -5.39 -12.39 -9.34
N LYS A 392 -4.71 -12.39 -10.49
CA LYS A 392 -3.27 -12.09 -10.60
C LYS A 392 -2.93 -10.73 -9.97
N SER A 393 -3.77 -9.74 -10.21
CA SER A 393 -3.55 -8.39 -9.70
C SER A 393 -3.52 -8.33 -8.16
N LYS A 394 -4.16 -9.30 -7.47
CA LYS A 394 -4.27 -9.36 -6.00
C LYS A 394 -3.39 -10.42 -5.34
N SER A 395 -3.27 -11.60 -5.95
CA SER A 395 -2.65 -12.77 -5.30
C SER A 395 -1.16 -12.59 -5.06
N GLN A 396 -0.47 -11.86 -5.95
CA GLN A 396 0.99 -11.73 -5.94
C GLN A 396 1.51 -11.07 -4.65
N GLY A 397 0.90 -9.97 -4.20
CA GLY A 397 1.37 -9.24 -3.02
C GLY A 397 1.31 -10.06 -1.72
N PHE A 398 0.29 -10.91 -1.56
CA PHE A 398 0.18 -11.78 -0.39
C PHE A 398 1.03 -13.05 -0.51
N LEU A 399 1.03 -13.70 -1.68
CA LEU A 399 1.80 -14.92 -1.90
C LEU A 399 3.31 -14.66 -1.77
N ASP A 400 3.79 -13.52 -2.28
CA ASP A 400 5.16 -13.05 -2.04
C ASP A 400 5.47 -12.98 -0.53
N ARG A 401 4.56 -12.43 0.28
CA ARG A 401 4.74 -12.33 1.74
C ARG A 401 4.74 -13.70 2.39
N LEU A 402 3.78 -14.55 2.01
CA LEU A 402 3.65 -15.92 2.48
C LEU A 402 4.91 -16.77 2.23
N GLU A 403 5.56 -16.59 1.07
CA GLU A 403 6.84 -17.22 0.73
C GLU A 403 7.98 -16.69 1.61
N LYS A 404 8.04 -15.37 1.77
CA LYS A 404 9.07 -14.67 2.56
C LYS A 404 9.07 -15.05 4.05
N PHE A 405 7.89 -15.29 4.63
CA PHE A 405 7.78 -15.78 6.01
C PHE A 405 8.42 -17.14 6.22
N ARG A 406 8.36 -18.00 5.21
CA ARG A 406 8.94 -19.34 5.30
C ARG A 406 10.46 -19.26 5.23
N THR A 407 11.02 -18.43 4.34
CA THR A 407 12.48 -18.26 4.23
C THR A 407 13.09 -17.61 5.47
N ASP A 408 12.35 -16.75 6.19
CA ASP A 408 12.84 -16.11 7.42
C ASP A 408 13.07 -17.11 8.57
N LEU A 409 12.49 -18.31 8.49
CA LEU A 409 12.76 -19.42 9.40
C LEU A 409 14.07 -20.17 9.10
N GLU A 410 14.64 -19.97 7.91
CA GLU A 410 15.83 -20.67 7.40
C GLU A 410 17.11 -19.82 7.50
N ILE A 411 17.03 -18.60 8.05
CA ILE A 411 18.14 -17.66 8.22
C ILE A 411 19.27 -18.25 9.07
N GLY A 412 20.52 -18.12 8.60
CA GLY A 412 21.71 -18.52 9.33
C GLY A 412 21.88 -17.84 10.71
N PRO A 413 22.64 -18.46 11.65
CA PRO A 413 22.70 -18.01 13.05
C PRO A 413 23.24 -16.58 13.23
N THR A 414 24.15 -16.12 12.38
CA THR A 414 24.74 -14.77 12.43
C THR A 414 23.72 -13.70 12.06
N ALA A 415 23.08 -13.86 10.90
CA ALA A 415 22.03 -12.97 10.42
C ALA A 415 20.85 -12.89 11.40
N ARG A 416 20.48 -14.01 12.02
CA ARG A 416 19.45 -14.05 13.07
C ARG A 416 19.83 -13.23 14.30
N LEU A 417 21.11 -13.19 14.67
CA LEU A 417 21.60 -12.36 15.77
C LEU A 417 21.53 -10.87 15.41
N ASP A 418 21.87 -10.50 14.18
CA ASP A 418 21.81 -9.10 13.72
C ASP A 418 20.37 -8.58 13.66
N VAL A 419 19.43 -9.40 13.14
CA VAL A 419 17.99 -9.09 13.13
C VAL A 419 17.49 -8.86 14.55
N LYS A 420 17.86 -9.75 15.48
CA LYS A 420 17.53 -9.61 16.89
C LYS A 420 18.12 -8.35 17.51
N ASN A 421 19.39 -8.04 17.23
CA ASN A 421 20.06 -6.85 17.76
C ASN A 421 19.38 -5.55 17.32
N ILE A 422 18.91 -5.46 16.07
CA ILE A 422 18.17 -4.29 15.58
C ILE A 422 16.78 -4.24 16.21
N ALA A 423 16.06 -5.37 16.29
CA ALA A 423 14.77 -5.45 16.95
C ALA A 423 14.85 -4.99 18.42
N ASP A 424 15.85 -5.46 19.17
CA ASP A 424 16.09 -5.05 20.57
C ASP A 424 16.33 -3.53 20.70
N LYS A 425 17.01 -2.91 19.72
CA LYS A 425 17.19 -1.45 19.67
C LYS A 425 15.87 -0.74 19.37
N ILE A 426 15.06 -1.25 18.44
CA ILE A 426 13.73 -0.71 18.13
C ILE A 426 12.86 -0.71 19.39
N SER A 427 12.74 -1.86 20.07
CA SER A 427 11.97 -1.97 21.32
C SER A 427 12.52 -1.07 22.43
N LYS A 428 13.85 -0.91 22.53
CA LYS A 428 14.46 0.06 23.47
C LYS A 428 14.05 1.50 23.16
N THR A 429 14.13 1.93 21.91
CA THR A 429 13.75 3.28 21.49
C THR A 429 12.27 3.54 21.69
N GLN A 430 11.41 2.58 21.39
CA GLN A 430 9.97 2.65 21.65
C GLN A 430 9.66 2.76 23.15
N ARG A 431 10.36 2.01 24.01
CA ARG A 431 10.23 2.18 25.47
C ARG A 431 10.57 3.59 25.95
N LEU A 432 11.57 4.22 25.35
CA LEU A 432 11.94 5.61 25.67
C LEU A 432 10.88 6.60 25.20
N LEU A 433 10.27 6.38 24.02
CA LEU A 433 9.16 7.19 23.51
C LEU A 433 7.93 7.14 24.43
N GLN A 434 7.69 6.02 25.11
CA GLN A 434 6.59 5.88 26.07
C GLN A 434 6.83 6.59 27.42
N ALA A 435 7.95 7.30 27.62
CA ALA A 435 8.24 8.00 28.88
C ALA A 435 7.25 9.14 29.16
N ARG A 436 6.88 9.31 30.45
CA ARG A 436 5.82 10.24 30.88
C ARG A 436 6.17 11.72 30.66
N ASP A 437 7.45 12.10 30.79
CA ASP A 437 7.89 13.50 30.76
C ASP A 437 8.93 13.76 29.65
N ILE A 438 8.66 13.25 28.45
CA ILE A 438 9.54 13.46 27.29
C ILE A 438 9.44 14.91 26.76
N SER A 439 10.59 15.56 26.55
CA SER A 439 10.64 16.90 25.95
C SER A 439 10.35 16.86 24.45
N ARG A 440 9.90 17.97 23.83
CA ARG A 440 9.65 18.03 22.37
C ARG A 440 10.90 17.70 21.55
N ASN A 441 12.08 18.17 21.98
CA ASN A 441 13.34 17.90 21.28
C ASN A 441 13.72 16.43 21.37
N GLU A 442 13.55 15.82 22.55
CA GLU A 442 13.86 14.40 22.76
C GLU A 442 12.87 13.50 22.01
N LEU A 443 11.60 13.88 21.93
CA LEU A 443 10.59 13.21 21.12
C LEU A 443 10.99 13.20 19.63
N GLY A 444 11.40 14.35 19.08
CA GLY A 444 11.87 14.44 17.70
C GLY A 444 13.12 13.58 17.46
N ARG A 445 14.09 13.63 18.37
CA ARG A 445 15.33 12.83 18.29
C ARG A 445 15.04 11.31 18.29
N LEU A 446 14.23 10.83 19.23
CA LEU A 446 13.90 9.41 19.35
C LEU A 446 13.00 8.91 18.21
N THR A 447 12.10 9.75 17.71
CA THR A 447 11.26 9.39 16.54
C THR A 447 12.13 9.21 15.30
N HIS A 448 13.09 10.11 15.08
CA HIS A 448 14.05 9.98 13.99
C HIS A 448 14.98 8.77 14.17
N GLU A 449 15.46 8.51 15.40
CA GLU A 449 16.26 7.31 15.70
C GLU A 449 15.47 6.02 15.43
N LEU A 450 14.17 5.99 15.77
CA LEU A 450 13.29 4.87 15.46
C LEU A 450 13.15 4.65 13.95
N GLU A 451 12.96 5.72 13.17
CA GLU A 451 12.91 5.64 11.69
C GLU A 451 14.19 5.07 11.09
N LEU A 452 15.36 5.49 11.60
CA LEU A 452 16.66 4.97 11.16
C LEU A 452 16.84 3.49 11.51
N LEU A 453 16.44 3.07 12.72
CA LEU A 453 16.52 1.67 13.15
C LEU A 453 15.57 0.77 12.36
N GLU A 454 14.33 1.22 12.14
CA GLU A 454 13.37 0.51 11.29
C GLU A 454 13.88 0.41 9.86
N SER A 455 14.46 1.49 9.32
CA SER A 455 15.13 1.47 8.01
C SER A 455 16.25 0.44 7.99
N SER A 456 17.11 0.42 9.03
CA SER A 456 18.22 -0.53 9.16
C SER A 456 17.74 -1.99 9.25
N TYR A 457 16.65 -2.25 9.98
CA TYR A 457 16.05 -3.58 10.08
C TYR A 457 15.62 -4.10 8.72
N ARG A 458 14.81 -3.30 8.01
CA ARG A 458 14.32 -3.63 6.66
C ARG A 458 15.49 -3.87 5.72
N SER A 459 16.52 -3.07 5.92
CA SER A 459 17.71 -3.09 5.11
C SER A 459 18.47 -4.42 5.32
N LEU A 460 18.74 -4.81 6.57
CA LEU A 460 19.33 -6.13 6.89
C LEU A 460 18.48 -7.30 6.38
N MET A 461 17.16 -7.24 6.52
CA MET A 461 16.27 -8.29 6.01
C MET A 461 16.30 -8.42 4.49
N ALA A 462 16.69 -7.36 3.76
CA ALA A 462 16.94 -7.45 2.32
C ALA A 462 18.30 -8.11 2.04
N GLU A 463 19.37 -7.73 2.77
CA GLU A 463 20.71 -8.31 2.62
C GLU A 463 20.73 -9.83 2.80
N ILE A 464 20.09 -10.31 3.88
CA ILE A 464 20.00 -11.75 4.21
C ILE A 464 19.43 -12.56 3.03
N ARG A 465 18.46 -11.99 2.32
CA ARG A 465 17.81 -12.65 1.19
C ARG A 465 18.67 -12.64 -0.07
N CYS A 466 19.39 -11.54 -0.33
CA CYS A 466 20.31 -11.47 -1.47
C CYS A 466 21.48 -12.46 -1.31
N SER A 467 21.94 -12.73 -0.08
CA SER A 467 22.98 -13.72 0.18
C SER A 467 22.52 -15.18 0.03
N ASP A 468 21.23 -15.47 0.21
CA ASP A 468 20.65 -16.81 0.09
C ASP A 468 20.14 -17.13 -1.34
N SER A 469 20.39 -16.24 -2.31
CA SER A 469 19.95 -16.36 -3.70
C SER A 469 20.74 -17.40 -4.52
N GLU A 470 20.73 -18.66 -4.12
CA GLU A 470 20.71 -19.78 -5.07
C GLU A 470 19.25 -20.18 -5.30
N ALA A 471 18.60 -19.56 -6.29
CA ALA A 471 17.42 -20.02 -7.02
C ALA A 471 16.48 -21.01 -6.28
N SER A 472 15.71 -20.54 -5.30
CA SER A 472 14.51 -21.29 -4.89
C SER A 472 13.38 -20.99 -5.87
N VAL A 473 12.89 -22.04 -6.54
CA VAL A 473 11.70 -21.96 -7.40
C VAL A 473 10.51 -21.53 -6.52
N PRO A 474 9.67 -20.57 -6.94
CA PRO A 474 8.50 -20.17 -6.17
C PRO A 474 7.65 -21.38 -5.80
N ILE A 475 7.48 -21.65 -4.50
CA ILE A 475 6.73 -22.80 -3.99
C ILE A 475 5.22 -22.55 -4.16
N TYR A 476 4.81 -21.29 -4.09
CA TYR A 476 3.44 -20.88 -4.32
C TYR A 476 3.26 -20.53 -5.79
N SER A 477 2.34 -21.23 -6.47
CA SER A 477 2.07 -20.99 -7.89
C SER A 477 1.47 -19.59 -8.11
N ALA A 478 1.62 -19.08 -9.33
CA ALA A 478 0.85 -17.94 -9.83
C ALA A 478 -0.67 -18.15 -9.63
N ALA A 479 -1.43 -17.06 -9.82
CA ALA A 479 -2.90 -17.06 -9.71
C ALA A 479 -3.53 -18.30 -10.37
N SER A 480 -4.41 -18.95 -9.61
CA SER A 480 -5.09 -20.17 -10.05
C SER A 480 -6.11 -19.86 -11.15
N SER A 481 -6.25 -20.78 -12.09
CA SER A 481 -7.27 -20.68 -13.13
C SER A 481 -8.69 -20.77 -12.54
N THR A 482 -9.69 -20.29 -13.29
CA THR A 482 -11.10 -20.40 -12.89
C THR A 482 -11.48 -21.86 -12.63
N GLU A 483 -11.04 -22.78 -13.49
CA GLU A 483 -11.32 -24.21 -13.39
C GLU A 483 -10.71 -24.80 -12.11
N GLU A 484 -9.46 -24.45 -11.80
CA GLU A 484 -8.82 -24.90 -10.56
C GLU A 484 -9.56 -24.41 -9.31
N ILE A 485 -10.01 -23.15 -9.31
CA ILE A 485 -10.80 -22.59 -8.20
C ILE A 485 -12.15 -23.32 -8.09
N GLN A 486 -12.89 -23.49 -9.20
CA GLN A 486 -14.16 -24.22 -9.21
C GLN A 486 -14.03 -25.67 -8.71
N HIS A 487 -12.95 -26.35 -9.07
CA HIS A 487 -12.74 -27.75 -8.69
C HIS A 487 -12.18 -27.94 -7.27
N LYS A 488 -11.17 -27.15 -6.89
CA LYS A 488 -10.41 -27.35 -5.64
C LYS A 488 -10.95 -26.54 -4.45
N LEU A 489 -11.55 -25.37 -4.69
CA LEU A 489 -11.98 -24.47 -3.62
C LEU A 489 -13.51 -24.46 -3.43
N ILE A 490 -14.27 -24.48 -4.51
CA ILE A 490 -15.73 -24.24 -4.46
C ILE A 490 -16.50 -25.55 -4.31
N ALA A 491 -17.15 -25.73 -3.16
CA ALA A 491 -18.10 -26.82 -2.94
C ALA A 491 -19.47 -26.52 -3.57
N ASP A 492 -20.32 -27.54 -3.65
CA ASP A 492 -21.67 -27.49 -4.24
C ASP A 492 -22.64 -26.48 -3.60
N ASP A 493 -22.42 -26.11 -2.34
CA ASP A 493 -23.20 -25.16 -1.56
C ASP A 493 -22.50 -23.79 -1.38
N THR A 494 -21.37 -23.60 -2.07
CA THR A 494 -20.48 -22.47 -1.88
C THR A 494 -20.42 -21.62 -3.15
N ALA A 495 -20.42 -20.30 -2.97
CA ALA A 495 -20.13 -19.34 -4.03
C ALA A 495 -18.98 -18.41 -3.61
N LEU A 496 -18.14 -18.04 -4.58
CA LEU A 496 -17.11 -17.03 -4.44
C LEU A 496 -17.57 -15.75 -5.14
N LEU A 497 -17.53 -14.65 -4.40
CA LEU A 497 -17.76 -13.29 -4.89
C LEU A 497 -16.45 -12.52 -4.82
N GLU A 498 -15.90 -12.19 -5.99
CA GLU A 498 -14.66 -11.46 -6.11
C GLU A 498 -14.88 -10.11 -6.78
N TYR A 499 -14.21 -9.06 -6.29
CA TYR A 499 -14.39 -7.70 -6.78
C TYR A 499 -13.09 -7.12 -7.29
N MET A 500 -13.11 -6.33 -8.36
CA MET A 500 -12.00 -5.50 -8.81
C MET A 500 -12.52 -4.08 -8.95
N VAL A 501 -11.99 -3.15 -8.15
CA VAL A 501 -12.52 -1.79 -8.02
C VAL A 501 -11.49 -0.80 -8.55
N GLY A 502 -11.72 -0.33 -9.77
CA GLY A 502 -10.88 0.65 -10.45
C GLY A 502 -11.56 2.01 -10.63
N ASP A 503 -10.76 2.99 -11.07
CA ASP A 503 -11.19 4.39 -11.20
C ASP A 503 -12.07 4.63 -12.44
N LYS A 504 -11.89 3.82 -13.49
CA LYS A 504 -12.61 3.93 -14.77
C LYS A 504 -13.44 2.71 -15.14
N GLY A 505 -13.33 1.65 -14.34
CA GLY A 505 -13.99 0.38 -14.57
C GLY A 505 -13.88 -0.47 -13.32
N SER A 506 -15.01 -0.99 -12.84
CA SER A 506 -15.07 -1.88 -11.70
C SER A 506 -15.94 -3.08 -12.04
N PHE A 507 -15.55 -4.26 -11.57
CA PHE A 507 -16.17 -5.52 -11.93
C PHE A 507 -16.34 -6.41 -10.70
N ALA A 508 -17.41 -7.19 -10.71
CA ALA A 508 -17.64 -8.27 -9.77
C ALA A 508 -17.69 -9.59 -10.54
N PHE A 509 -17.19 -10.65 -9.92
CA PHE A 509 -17.14 -12.01 -10.43
C PHE A 509 -17.85 -12.94 -9.45
N LEU A 510 -18.79 -13.74 -9.96
CA LEU A 510 -19.46 -14.80 -9.23
C LEU A 510 -18.97 -16.14 -9.77
N VAL A 511 -18.37 -16.94 -8.90
CA VAL A 511 -17.89 -18.28 -9.22
C VAL A 511 -18.61 -19.29 -8.34
N THR A 512 -19.31 -20.23 -8.97
CA THR A 512 -19.93 -21.38 -8.31
C THR A 512 -19.35 -22.67 -8.89
N ARG A 513 -19.78 -23.84 -8.39
CA ARG A 513 -19.32 -25.13 -8.95
C ARG A 513 -19.63 -25.29 -10.44
N GLU A 514 -20.77 -24.77 -10.90
CA GLU A 514 -21.29 -25.00 -12.26
C GLU A 514 -21.30 -23.71 -13.09
N ASP A 515 -21.65 -22.58 -12.48
CA ASP A 515 -21.80 -21.30 -13.14
C ASP A 515 -20.64 -20.34 -12.84
N PHE A 516 -20.39 -19.45 -13.81
CA PHE A 516 -19.47 -18.33 -13.70
C PHE A 516 -20.10 -17.11 -14.35
N CYS A 517 -20.10 -15.96 -13.66
CA CYS A 517 -20.67 -14.71 -14.15
C CYS A 517 -19.78 -13.51 -13.81
N MET A 518 -19.73 -12.55 -14.72
CA MET A 518 -19.05 -11.27 -14.55
C MET A 518 -20.07 -10.14 -14.69
N ALA A 519 -20.04 -9.16 -13.79
CA ALA A 519 -20.94 -8.01 -13.80
C ALA A 519 -20.19 -6.69 -13.57
N PRO A 520 -20.53 -5.61 -14.29
CA PRO A 520 -19.98 -4.29 -14.01
C PRO A 520 -20.58 -3.72 -12.72
N ILE A 521 -19.78 -3.01 -11.94
CA ILE A 521 -20.20 -2.30 -10.72
C ILE A 521 -19.72 -0.84 -10.77
N PRO A 522 -20.24 0.06 -9.91
CA PRO A 522 -19.83 1.45 -9.90
C PRO A 522 -18.33 1.65 -9.61
N GLU A 523 -17.78 2.75 -10.10
CA GLU A 523 -16.37 3.14 -9.92
C GLU A 523 -15.98 3.36 -8.44
N ALA A 524 -14.67 3.29 -8.17
CA ALA A 524 -14.09 3.41 -6.84
C ALA A 524 -14.61 4.61 -6.02
N LYS A 525 -14.69 5.79 -6.64
CA LYS A 525 -15.18 7.02 -5.96
C LYS A 525 -16.63 6.90 -5.50
N GLN A 526 -17.51 6.34 -6.34
CA GLN A 526 -18.92 6.20 -6.03
C GLN A 526 -19.15 5.12 -4.96
N LEU A 527 -18.48 3.96 -5.10
CA LEU A 527 -18.51 2.90 -4.08
C LEU A 527 -17.96 3.41 -2.75
N GLY A 528 -16.86 4.18 -2.78
CA GLY A 528 -16.25 4.79 -1.61
C GLY A 528 -17.24 5.58 -0.79
N SER A 529 -17.98 6.50 -1.43
CA SER A 529 -19.02 7.29 -0.77
C SER A 529 -20.16 6.43 -0.21
N LEU A 530 -20.61 5.39 -0.93
CA LEU A 530 -21.70 4.52 -0.48
C LEU A 530 -21.30 3.69 0.74
N VAL A 531 -20.11 3.09 0.70
CA VAL A 531 -19.59 2.26 1.79
C VAL A 531 -19.31 3.12 3.02
N GLN A 532 -18.63 4.26 2.87
CA GLN A 532 -18.34 5.16 3.99
C GLN A 532 -19.62 5.60 4.72
N ASN A 533 -20.62 6.08 3.98
CA ASN A 533 -21.91 6.48 4.56
C ASN A 533 -22.58 5.31 5.30
N TYR A 534 -22.50 4.09 4.76
CA TYR A 534 -23.09 2.92 5.40
C TYR A 534 -22.35 2.51 6.68
N LEU A 535 -21.01 2.53 6.67
CA LEU A 535 -20.17 2.25 7.84
C LEU A 535 -20.45 3.22 8.99
N GLU A 536 -20.70 4.50 8.69
CA GLU A 536 -21.11 5.48 9.69
C GLU A 536 -22.38 5.02 10.42
N PHE A 537 -23.41 4.56 9.70
CA PHE A 537 -24.63 4.03 10.31
C PHE A 537 -24.40 2.76 11.11
N LEU A 538 -23.50 1.85 10.68
CA LEU A 538 -23.18 0.63 11.44
C LEU A 538 -22.52 0.96 12.79
N CYS A 539 -21.68 1.99 12.82
CA CYS A 539 -20.91 2.40 13.99
C CYS A 539 -21.68 3.31 14.97
N LEU A 540 -22.88 3.80 14.61
CA LEU A 540 -23.69 4.61 15.52
C LEU A 540 -24.13 3.79 16.73
N ASN A 541 -23.72 4.22 17.92
CA ASN A 541 -24.12 3.57 19.17
C ASN A 541 -25.63 3.77 19.43
N PRO A 542 -26.44 2.69 19.47
CA PRO A 542 -27.90 2.79 19.49
C PRO A 542 -28.51 3.08 20.86
N ARG A 543 -27.73 3.57 21.85
CA ARG A 543 -28.13 3.91 23.25
C ARG A 543 -29.35 4.84 23.43
N ARG A 544 -30.03 5.25 22.35
CA ARG A 544 -31.24 6.10 22.36
C ARG A 544 -32.53 5.42 21.86
N GLY A 545 -32.57 4.09 21.72
CA GLY A 545 -33.77 3.39 21.26
C GLY A 545 -34.15 3.70 19.80
N ILE A 546 -33.20 4.24 19.04
CA ILE A 546 -33.37 4.55 17.62
C ILE A 546 -33.04 3.28 16.84
N GLY A 547 -34.00 2.76 16.06
CA GLY A 547 -33.77 1.63 15.16
C GLY A 547 -32.67 1.92 14.13
N PHE A 548 -32.12 0.86 13.51
CA PHE A 548 -31.06 1.01 12.52
C PHE A 548 -31.54 1.81 11.29
N LYS A 549 -30.94 2.99 11.06
CA LYS A 549 -31.32 3.90 9.96
C LYS A 549 -30.60 3.62 8.64
N GLY A 550 -29.63 2.69 8.64
CA GLY A 550 -28.85 2.33 7.45
C GLY A 550 -29.53 1.32 6.52
N GLY A 551 -30.78 0.92 6.77
CA GLY A 551 -31.51 -0.13 6.04
C GLY A 551 -31.45 -0.01 4.52
N LYS A 552 -31.91 1.14 3.99
CA LYS A 552 -31.85 1.48 2.55
C LYS A 552 -30.44 1.47 1.97
N GLY A 553 -29.45 1.95 2.73
CA GLY A 553 -28.05 1.95 2.31
C GLY A 553 -27.51 0.53 2.17
N GLY A 554 -27.78 -0.33 3.15
CA GLY A 554 -27.41 -1.74 3.12
C GLY A 554 -28.09 -2.51 2.00
N LYS A 555 -29.37 -2.21 1.71
CA LYS A 555 -30.10 -2.83 0.60
C LYS A 555 -29.53 -2.41 -0.75
N ARG A 556 -29.24 -1.12 -0.93
CA ARG A 556 -28.62 -0.60 -2.15
C ARG A 556 -27.24 -1.23 -2.40
N LEU A 557 -26.42 -1.37 -1.36
CA LEU A 557 -25.11 -2.03 -1.47
C LEU A 557 -25.27 -3.52 -1.80
N LEU A 558 -26.25 -4.22 -1.22
CA LEU A 558 -26.59 -5.59 -1.61
C LEU A 558 -26.93 -5.70 -3.09
N ASP A 559 -27.78 -4.78 -3.58
CA ASP A 559 -28.24 -4.83 -4.97
C ASP A 559 -27.09 -4.59 -5.96
N ILE A 560 -26.14 -3.73 -5.61
CA ILE A 560 -24.95 -3.42 -6.42
C ILE A 560 -23.92 -4.55 -6.38
N LEU A 561 -23.65 -5.12 -5.20
CA LEU A 561 -22.50 -6.00 -4.99
C LEU A 561 -22.86 -7.47 -5.15
N VAL A 562 -24.06 -7.86 -4.71
CA VAL A 562 -24.48 -9.27 -4.67
C VAL A 562 -25.54 -9.57 -5.73
N ASN A 563 -26.52 -8.70 -5.94
CA ASN A 563 -27.60 -8.96 -6.91
C ASN A 563 -27.29 -8.48 -8.35
N SER A 564 -26.10 -7.93 -8.60
CA SER A 564 -25.69 -7.44 -9.92
C SER A 564 -25.61 -8.52 -10.99
N PHE A 565 -25.45 -9.78 -10.58
CA PHE A 565 -25.36 -10.92 -11.50
C PHE A 565 -26.71 -11.35 -12.09
N GLY A 566 -27.85 -10.79 -11.64
CA GLY A 566 -29.19 -11.13 -12.13
C GLY A 566 -29.66 -12.55 -11.79
N ILE A 567 -28.74 -13.43 -11.39
CA ILE A 567 -28.97 -14.74 -10.80
C ILE A 567 -29.24 -14.51 -9.32
N LYS A 568 -30.46 -14.80 -8.85
CA LYS A 568 -30.65 -15.05 -7.42
C LYS A 568 -29.69 -16.18 -7.09
N LEU A 569 -28.69 -15.93 -6.21
CA LEU A 569 -27.84 -16.97 -5.62
C LEU A 569 -28.71 -18.22 -5.46
N GLN A 570 -28.35 -19.27 -6.21
CA GLN A 570 -29.24 -20.42 -6.39
C GLN A 570 -29.68 -20.91 -5.01
N LYS A 571 -30.91 -21.42 -4.85
CA LYS A 571 -31.43 -21.87 -3.54
C LYS A 571 -30.52 -22.89 -2.81
N LYS A 572 -29.58 -23.52 -3.52
CA LYS A 572 -28.60 -24.48 -3.00
C LYS A 572 -27.40 -23.81 -2.30
N ILE A 573 -27.10 -22.54 -2.58
CA ILE A 573 -25.95 -21.84 -1.99
C ILE A 573 -26.27 -21.40 -0.57
N SER A 574 -25.43 -21.79 0.38
CA SER A 574 -25.51 -21.43 1.80
C SER A 574 -24.23 -20.75 2.31
N LYS A 575 -23.15 -20.79 1.53
CA LYS A 575 -21.83 -20.25 1.89
C LYS A 575 -21.32 -19.26 0.85
N LEU A 576 -20.80 -18.14 1.32
CA LEU A 576 -20.19 -17.10 0.50
C LEU A 576 -18.74 -16.86 0.93
N ILE A 577 -17.82 -16.97 -0.01
CA ILE A 577 -16.44 -16.51 0.13
C ILE A 577 -16.35 -15.15 -0.57
N ILE A 578 -15.97 -14.12 0.17
CA ILE A 578 -15.84 -12.75 -0.33
C ILE A 578 -14.36 -12.43 -0.52
N VAL A 579 -13.97 -12.07 -1.74
CA VAL A 579 -12.65 -11.50 -2.06
C VAL A 579 -12.86 -10.01 -2.35
N PRO A 580 -12.82 -9.16 -1.32
CA PRO A 580 -13.06 -7.73 -1.47
C PRO A 580 -11.89 -7.06 -2.20
N ASP A 581 -12.16 -5.85 -2.70
CA ASP A 581 -11.13 -4.97 -3.24
C ASP A 581 -11.43 -3.51 -2.88
N HIS A 582 -10.38 -2.68 -2.86
CA HIS A 582 -10.44 -1.28 -2.50
C HIS A 582 -11.23 -1.03 -1.19
N VAL A 583 -12.27 -0.19 -1.23
CA VAL A 583 -13.05 0.22 -0.06
C VAL A 583 -13.89 -0.93 0.50
N LEU A 584 -14.12 -1.98 -0.28
CA LEU A 584 -14.95 -3.12 0.11
C LEU A 584 -14.29 -3.96 1.20
N TYR A 585 -12.98 -3.85 1.41
CA TYR A 585 -12.32 -4.51 2.55
C TYR A 585 -12.85 -4.03 3.91
N TYR A 586 -13.37 -2.81 3.98
CA TYR A 586 -13.96 -2.27 5.21
C TYR A 586 -15.44 -2.64 5.38
N LEU A 587 -16.09 -3.17 4.34
CA LEU A 587 -17.52 -3.47 4.35
C LEU A 587 -17.78 -4.89 4.91
N PRO A 588 -18.45 -5.03 6.06
CA PRO A 588 -18.94 -6.33 6.52
C PRO A 588 -20.18 -6.73 5.72
N PHE A 589 -20.01 -7.55 4.68
CA PHE A 589 -21.07 -8.07 3.83
C PHE A 589 -22.19 -8.75 4.62
N GLU A 590 -21.89 -9.34 5.77
CA GLU A 590 -22.89 -9.93 6.69
C GLU A 590 -23.99 -8.97 7.12
N THR A 591 -23.69 -7.66 7.13
CA THR A 591 -24.61 -6.60 7.55
C THR A 591 -25.54 -6.11 6.44
N LEU A 592 -25.28 -6.48 5.18
CA LEU A 592 -26.09 -6.06 4.05
C LEU A 592 -27.55 -6.49 4.22
N VAL A 593 -28.48 -5.65 3.79
CA VAL A 593 -29.90 -5.77 4.12
C VAL A 593 -30.65 -6.45 2.99
N LEU A 594 -31.25 -7.60 3.29
CA LEU A 594 -32.06 -8.38 2.35
C LEU A 594 -33.40 -7.71 2.08
N ASP A 595 -34.13 -7.37 3.16
CA ASP A 595 -35.43 -6.71 3.12
C ASP A 595 -35.45 -5.57 4.14
N ASP A 596 -35.74 -4.35 3.67
CA ASP A 596 -35.76 -3.11 4.49
C ASP A 596 -36.95 -3.11 5.48
N LEU A 597 -38.05 -3.80 5.12
CA LEU A 597 -39.27 -3.97 5.90
C LEU A 597 -39.97 -5.27 5.46
N ALA A 598 -40.19 -6.24 6.35
CA ALA A 598 -41.11 -7.33 6.04
C ALA A 598 -42.52 -6.75 5.81
N PRO A 599 -43.19 -7.00 4.66
CA PRO A 599 -44.53 -6.49 4.41
C PRO A 599 -45.51 -6.98 5.47
N SER A 600 -46.25 -6.02 6.03
CA SER A 600 -47.29 -6.18 7.05
C SER A 600 -48.52 -6.93 6.52
N SER A 601 -48.43 -8.24 6.31
CA SER A 601 -49.65 -9.05 6.09
C SER A 601 -49.65 -10.47 6.65
N THR A 602 -48.55 -11.00 7.21
CA THR A 602 -48.54 -12.42 7.64
C THR A 602 -47.80 -12.75 8.94
N VAL A 603 -47.35 -11.78 9.75
CA VAL A 603 -46.62 -12.10 11.00
C VAL A 603 -47.23 -11.41 12.22
N SER A 604 -47.42 -12.23 13.26
CA SER A 604 -48.02 -11.93 14.56
C SER A 604 -47.46 -10.66 15.24
N PRO A 605 -48.26 -9.92 16.06
CA PRO A 605 -47.93 -8.58 16.59
C PRO A 605 -46.78 -8.52 17.61
N SER A 606 -46.06 -9.61 17.85
CA SER A 606 -45.16 -9.79 18.99
C SER A 606 -43.67 -9.68 18.69
N ARG A 607 -43.25 -9.37 17.46
CA ARG A 607 -41.83 -9.11 17.13
C ARG A 607 -41.61 -7.66 16.70
N PRO A 608 -40.66 -6.93 17.30
CA PRO A 608 -40.29 -5.59 16.84
C PRO A 608 -39.79 -5.65 15.38
N GLN A 609 -40.24 -4.70 14.56
CA GLN A 609 -39.83 -4.57 13.16
C GLN A 609 -38.31 -4.34 13.10
N ARG A 610 -37.59 -5.26 12.44
CA ARG A 610 -36.16 -5.14 12.19
C ARG A 610 -35.82 -5.52 10.75
N PRO A 611 -34.75 -4.94 10.17
CA PRO A 611 -34.23 -5.42 8.90
C PRO A 611 -33.77 -6.88 9.01
N ARG A 612 -33.88 -7.59 7.89
CA ARG A 612 -33.26 -8.93 7.73
C ARG A 612 -31.92 -8.77 7.04
N TYR A 613 -30.88 -9.41 7.58
CA TYR A 613 -29.50 -9.24 7.11
C TYR A 613 -29.00 -10.45 6.32
N LEU A 614 -27.96 -10.27 5.50
CA LEU A 614 -27.37 -11.31 4.66
C LEU A 614 -26.85 -12.50 5.47
N VAL A 615 -26.31 -12.23 6.67
CA VAL A 615 -25.87 -13.28 7.63
C VAL A 615 -26.98 -14.25 8.02
N GLU A 616 -28.26 -13.86 7.89
CA GLU A 616 -29.38 -14.74 8.22
C GLU A 616 -29.56 -15.85 7.17
N ASP A 617 -29.01 -15.69 5.97
CA ASP A 617 -29.16 -16.65 4.86
C ASP A 617 -27.86 -17.37 4.54
N TYR A 618 -26.71 -16.73 4.77
CA TYR A 618 -25.41 -17.24 4.35
C TYR A 618 -24.38 -17.27 5.48
N GLU A 619 -23.56 -18.31 5.48
CA GLU A 619 -22.25 -18.33 6.14
C GLU A 619 -21.26 -17.54 5.28
N ILE A 620 -20.58 -16.55 5.87
CA ILE A 620 -19.75 -15.60 5.12
C ILE A 620 -18.33 -15.63 5.67
N ALA A 621 -17.37 -15.71 4.76
CA ALA A 621 -15.94 -15.66 5.03
C ALA A 621 -15.23 -14.77 4.02
N TYR A 622 -14.05 -14.28 4.40
CA TYR A 622 -13.25 -13.37 3.59
C TYR A 622 -11.91 -14.00 3.23
N ALA A 623 -11.39 -13.65 2.07
CA ALA A 623 -10.06 -14.05 1.64
C ALA A 623 -9.34 -12.88 0.93
N PRO A 624 -8.00 -12.79 1.05
CA PRO A 624 -7.24 -11.80 0.28
C PRO A 624 -7.32 -12.01 -1.24
N SER A 625 -7.34 -13.27 -1.68
CA SER A 625 -7.61 -13.72 -3.06
C SER A 625 -8.04 -15.19 -3.01
N ALA A 626 -8.67 -15.72 -4.07
CA ALA A 626 -9.03 -17.14 -4.13
C ALA A 626 -7.78 -18.03 -4.12
N SER A 627 -6.76 -17.63 -4.89
CA SER A 627 -5.45 -18.27 -4.96
C SER A 627 -4.74 -18.30 -3.60
N SER A 628 -4.79 -17.19 -2.84
CA SER A 628 -4.25 -17.10 -1.48
C SER A 628 -4.92 -18.08 -0.53
N LEU A 629 -6.25 -18.20 -0.60
CA LEU A 629 -7.01 -19.12 0.24
C LEU A 629 -6.66 -20.58 -0.05
N MET A 630 -6.56 -20.96 -1.33
CA MET A 630 -6.13 -22.33 -1.72
C MET A 630 -4.74 -22.68 -1.16
N ASN A 631 -3.80 -21.74 -1.20
CA ASN A 631 -2.47 -21.93 -0.64
C ASN A 631 -2.49 -22.02 0.90
N LEU A 632 -3.29 -21.20 1.58
CA LEU A 632 -3.50 -21.30 3.03
C LEU A 632 -4.08 -22.66 3.42
N LEU A 633 -5.10 -23.15 2.71
CA LEU A 633 -5.71 -24.46 2.96
C LEU A 633 -4.72 -25.60 2.75
N SER A 634 -3.80 -25.46 1.80
CA SER A 634 -2.76 -26.47 1.51
C SER A 634 -1.66 -26.54 2.58
N ARG A 635 -1.49 -25.50 3.41
CA ARG A 635 -0.50 -25.48 4.50
C ARG A 635 -0.92 -26.27 5.73
N ARG A 636 -2.20 -26.65 5.82
CA ARG A 636 -2.73 -27.30 7.02
C ARG A 636 -1.95 -28.58 7.31
N THR A 637 -1.30 -28.62 8.46
CA THR A 637 -0.58 -29.82 8.90
C THR A 637 -1.43 -30.57 9.92
N ASP A 638 -1.55 -31.89 9.74
CA ASP A 638 -2.19 -32.78 10.72
C ASP A 638 -1.27 -33.09 11.91
N LYS A 639 -0.29 -32.21 12.18
CA LYS A 639 0.63 -32.40 13.31
C LYS A 639 -0.17 -32.29 14.61
N PRO A 640 -0.09 -33.30 15.50
CA PRO A 640 -0.77 -33.25 16.79
C PRO A 640 -0.22 -32.08 17.60
N ARG A 641 -1.13 -31.26 18.10
CA ARG A 641 -0.86 -30.09 18.95
C ARG A 641 -1.17 -30.43 20.40
N GLY A 642 -0.26 -30.07 21.30
CA GLY A 642 -0.30 -30.34 22.72
C GLY A 642 -1.32 -29.48 23.48
N MET A 643 -1.60 -28.26 22.99
CA MET A 643 -2.48 -27.28 23.64
C MET A 643 -3.66 -26.88 22.75
N ASP A 644 -4.82 -26.71 23.37
CA ASP A 644 -6.05 -26.30 22.68
C ASP A 644 -6.20 -24.77 22.66
N LEU A 645 -5.93 -24.08 23.78
CA LEU A 645 -6.18 -22.64 23.92
C LEU A 645 -5.03 -21.87 24.59
N LEU A 646 -4.60 -20.79 23.95
CA LEU A 646 -3.93 -19.65 24.61
C LEU A 646 -4.91 -18.48 24.63
N ALA A 647 -5.21 -17.94 25.81
CA ALA A 647 -6.11 -16.81 25.96
C ALA A 647 -5.48 -15.71 26.81
N VAL A 648 -5.47 -14.49 26.28
CA VAL A 648 -4.77 -13.34 26.86
C VAL A 648 -5.75 -12.18 27.02
N ALA A 649 -5.85 -11.62 28.22
CA ALA A 649 -6.59 -10.38 28.48
C ALA A 649 -5.69 -9.31 29.09
N CYS A 650 -5.73 -8.10 28.53
CA CYS A 650 -5.15 -6.90 29.12
C CYS A 650 -6.27 -5.91 29.46
N SER A 651 -6.79 -5.97 30.69
CA SER A 651 -7.95 -5.18 31.13
C SER A 651 -7.57 -3.85 31.79
N GLU A 652 -6.32 -3.72 32.25
CA GLU A 652 -5.85 -2.53 32.95
C GLU A 652 -5.81 -1.28 32.05
N ARG A 653 -5.98 -0.10 32.68
CA ARG A 653 -5.87 1.18 31.97
C ARG A 653 -4.47 1.32 31.39
N GLN A 654 -4.39 1.50 30.07
CA GLN A 654 -3.13 1.80 29.42
C GLN A 654 -2.96 3.30 29.23
N LEU A 655 -1.98 3.86 29.95
CA LEU A 655 -1.53 5.24 29.78
C LEU A 655 -0.30 5.24 28.87
N LEU A 656 -0.53 5.46 27.58
CA LEU A 656 0.56 5.63 26.62
C LEU A 656 0.72 7.11 26.32
N TRP A 657 1.72 7.69 26.97
CA TRP A 657 2.03 9.12 26.82
C TRP A 657 2.56 9.44 25.41
N SER A 658 3.10 8.45 24.70
CA SER A 658 3.40 8.51 23.28
C SER A 658 3.31 7.10 22.68
N ILE A 659 2.47 6.93 21.66
CA ILE A 659 2.54 5.79 20.74
C ILE A 659 3.79 5.98 19.84
N PRO A 660 4.35 4.95 19.18
CA PRO A 660 5.41 5.09 18.16
C PRO A 660 5.22 6.18 17.07
N ALA A 661 4.07 6.86 17.03
CA ALA A 661 3.74 8.01 16.17
C ALA A 661 3.75 9.39 16.88
N GLY A 662 4.18 9.50 18.15
CA GLY A 662 4.20 10.78 18.88
C GLY A 662 2.84 11.23 19.44
N ILE A 663 1.79 10.39 19.31
CA ILE A 663 0.40 10.73 19.69
C ILE A 663 0.15 10.34 21.15
N LYS A 664 -0.43 11.27 21.93
CA LYS A 664 -0.88 11.02 23.31
C LYS A 664 -2.25 10.37 23.29
N ASN A 665 -2.37 9.12 23.73
CA ASN A 665 -3.65 8.42 23.82
C ASN A 665 -3.84 7.78 25.20
N SER A 666 -5.04 7.91 25.77
CA SER A 666 -5.44 7.21 27.00
C SER A 666 -6.49 6.16 26.64
N PHE A 667 -6.15 4.89 26.82
CA PHE A 667 -7.10 3.80 26.60
C PHE A 667 -7.81 3.47 27.91
N PRO A 668 -9.15 3.45 27.96
CA PRO A 668 -9.90 3.11 29.15
C PRO A 668 -9.72 1.62 29.51
N PRO A 669 -9.93 1.23 30.78
CA PRO A 669 -9.96 -0.20 31.15
C PRO A 669 -10.99 -0.99 30.34
N LEU A 670 -10.67 -2.24 30.01
CA LEU A 670 -11.59 -3.21 29.42
C LEU A 670 -12.21 -4.06 30.54
N GLY A 671 -13.27 -3.55 31.17
CA GLY A 671 -13.87 -4.13 32.38
C GLY A 671 -14.44 -5.55 32.21
N TYR A 672 -14.67 -6.01 30.97
CA TYR A 672 -15.19 -7.35 30.67
C TYR A 672 -14.16 -8.27 30.00
N ALA A 673 -12.99 -7.79 29.58
CA ALA A 673 -11.97 -8.62 28.93
C ALA A 673 -11.52 -9.82 29.79
N SER A 674 -11.28 -9.60 31.10
CA SER A 674 -10.91 -10.71 32.00
C SER A 674 -12.04 -11.72 32.19
N ARG A 675 -13.30 -11.26 32.17
CA ARG A 675 -14.49 -12.13 32.23
C ARG A 675 -14.65 -12.92 30.93
N GLU A 676 -14.46 -12.29 29.78
CA GLU A 676 -14.46 -12.93 28.47
C GLU A 676 -13.48 -14.11 28.45
N ILE A 677 -12.22 -13.88 28.84
CA ILE A 677 -11.21 -14.96 28.87
C ILE A 677 -11.57 -16.08 29.84
N GLN A 678 -12.11 -15.76 31.01
CA GLN A 678 -12.54 -16.77 31.98
C GLN A 678 -13.67 -17.64 31.41
N THR A 679 -14.69 -17.02 30.83
CA THR A 679 -15.80 -17.74 30.20
C THR A 679 -15.35 -18.59 29.02
N ILE A 680 -14.44 -18.08 28.17
CA ILE A 680 -13.86 -18.86 27.06
C ILE A 680 -13.08 -20.06 27.61
N ALA A 681 -12.29 -19.85 28.67
CA ALA A 681 -11.45 -20.89 29.24
C ALA A 681 -12.27 -22.10 29.68
N ASP A 682 -13.46 -21.89 30.24
CA ASP A 682 -14.32 -22.93 30.79
C ASP A 682 -14.79 -23.97 29.77
N PHE A 683 -14.72 -23.67 28.48
CA PHE A 683 -14.96 -24.65 27.41
C PHE A 683 -13.80 -25.64 27.19
N PHE A 684 -12.63 -25.40 27.80
CA PHE A 684 -11.41 -26.18 27.59
C PHE A 684 -10.87 -26.79 28.88
N PRO A 685 -10.28 -27.99 28.83
CA PRO A 685 -9.63 -28.61 29.97
C PRO A 685 -8.48 -27.78 30.53
N LEU A 686 -8.36 -27.77 31.87
CA LEU A 686 -7.27 -27.09 32.59
C LEU A 686 -5.87 -27.47 32.08
N ALA A 687 -5.68 -28.74 31.71
CA ALA A 687 -4.41 -29.25 31.20
C ALA A 687 -4.10 -28.85 29.75
N LYS A 688 -5.09 -28.36 29.00
CA LYS A 688 -5.01 -28.03 27.57
C LYS A 688 -5.14 -26.54 27.29
N ARG A 689 -5.23 -25.71 28.34
CA ARG A 689 -5.39 -24.25 28.23
C ARG A 689 -4.28 -23.49 28.95
N ARG A 690 -3.92 -22.33 28.41
CA ARG A 690 -3.03 -21.36 29.06
C ARG A 690 -3.71 -19.99 29.07
N LEU A 691 -3.79 -19.38 30.26
CA LEU A 691 -4.42 -18.08 30.45
C LEU A 691 -3.38 -17.07 30.93
N PHE A 692 -3.37 -15.89 30.33
CA PHE A 692 -2.60 -14.74 30.81
C PHE A 692 -3.54 -13.55 31.02
N LEU A 693 -3.68 -13.14 32.28
CA LEU A 693 -4.55 -12.01 32.66
C LEU A 693 -3.69 -10.87 33.20
N ASP A 694 -3.93 -9.66 32.71
CA ASP A 694 -3.37 -8.40 33.18
C ASP A 694 -1.86 -8.42 33.36
N LYS A 695 -1.38 -8.56 34.61
CA LYS A 695 0.05 -8.61 34.94
C LYS A 695 0.79 -9.72 34.23
N ASP A 696 0.12 -10.82 33.90
CA ASP A 696 0.70 -11.95 33.17
C ASP A 696 0.57 -11.80 31.65
N ALA A 697 -0.31 -10.92 31.16
CA ALA A 697 -0.56 -10.63 29.75
C ALA A 697 0.55 -9.78 29.13
N GLN A 698 1.79 -10.17 29.35
CA GLN A 698 2.99 -9.49 28.88
C GLN A 698 3.46 -10.07 27.55
N GLU A 699 3.94 -9.20 26.67
CA GLU A 699 4.54 -9.59 25.39
C GLU A 699 5.64 -10.65 25.55
N ALA A 700 6.53 -10.46 26.53
CA ALA A 700 7.60 -11.39 26.84
C ALA A 700 7.09 -12.78 27.22
N ASN A 701 5.93 -12.88 27.87
CA ASN A 701 5.36 -14.16 28.29
C ASN A 701 4.76 -14.90 27.09
N ILE A 702 4.14 -14.17 26.15
CA ILE A 702 3.59 -14.75 24.92
C ILE A 702 4.73 -15.25 24.02
N LYS A 703 5.75 -14.41 23.76
CA LYS A 703 6.89 -14.75 22.88
C LYS A 703 7.73 -15.93 23.39
N LYS A 704 7.71 -16.24 24.68
CA LYS A 704 8.41 -17.39 25.28
C LYS A 704 7.70 -18.73 25.07
N LEU A 705 6.42 -18.73 24.73
CA LEU A 705 5.65 -19.96 24.55
C LEU A 705 5.97 -20.62 23.20
N PRO A 706 5.91 -21.96 23.10
CA PRO A 706 5.92 -22.65 21.81
C PRO A 706 4.57 -22.45 21.11
N LEU A 707 4.36 -21.27 20.50
CA LEU A 707 3.05 -20.88 19.96
C LEU A 707 2.50 -21.82 18.88
N ALA A 708 3.37 -22.53 18.16
CA ALA A 708 2.99 -23.56 17.19
C ALA A 708 2.22 -24.75 17.82
N ASP A 709 2.27 -24.91 19.14
CA ASP A 709 1.60 -25.99 19.87
C ASP A 709 0.14 -25.67 20.22
N PHE A 710 -0.32 -24.44 19.98
CA PHE A 710 -1.68 -23.99 20.33
C PHE A 710 -2.62 -24.02 19.11
N LYS A 711 -3.78 -24.68 19.25
CA LYS A 711 -4.82 -24.67 18.21
C LYS A 711 -5.50 -23.31 18.08
N ILE A 712 -5.77 -22.65 19.20
CA ILE A 712 -6.45 -21.34 19.24
C ILE A 712 -5.61 -20.35 20.04
N ILE A 713 -5.47 -19.14 19.50
CA ILE A 713 -4.89 -17.99 20.20
C ILE A 713 -5.93 -16.89 20.26
N HIS A 714 -6.33 -16.49 21.46
CA HIS A 714 -7.30 -15.42 21.70
C HIS A 714 -6.62 -14.24 22.39
N LEU A 715 -6.73 -13.05 21.81
CA LEU A 715 -6.18 -11.80 22.34
C LEU A 715 -7.31 -10.79 22.57
N ALA A 716 -7.66 -10.56 23.85
CA ALA A 716 -8.61 -9.55 24.31
C ALA A 716 -7.85 -8.34 24.85
N THR A 717 -7.64 -7.35 24.00
CA THR A 717 -6.82 -6.18 24.33
C THR A 717 -7.21 -4.94 23.52
N HIS A 718 -6.62 -3.79 23.81
CA HIS A 718 -6.69 -2.64 22.91
C HIS A 718 -5.83 -2.90 21.67
N GLY A 719 -6.32 -2.44 20.52
CA GLY A 719 -5.56 -2.34 19.28
C GLY A 719 -5.40 -0.88 18.89
N PHE A 720 -4.24 -0.52 18.35
CA PHE A 720 -4.02 0.74 17.67
C PHE A 720 -3.55 0.48 16.25
N TYR A 721 -4.17 1.18 15.33
CA TYR A 721 -3.81 1.16 13.92
C TYR A 721 -3.16 2.50 13.55
N ASP A 722 -1.97 2.43 12.95
CA ASP A 722 -1.24 3.60 12.45
C ASP A 722 -1.45 3.72 10.94
N ASP A 723 -2.28 4.68 10.52
CA ASP A 723 -2.60 4.94 9.11
C ASP A 723 -1.39 5.41 8.27
N LEU A 724 -0.32 5.88 8.92
CA LEU A 724 0.87 6.45 8.24
C LEU A 724 2.03 5.45 8.14
N ASN A 725 2.07 4.48 9.03
CA ASN A 725 3.05 3.41 9.06
C ASN A 725 2.45 2.18 9.73
N TRP A 726 1.77 1.35 8.94
CA TRP A 726 1.03 0.21 9.48
C TRP A 726 1.88 -0.77 10.31
N TRP A 727 3.20 -0.84 10.08
CA TRP A 727 4.13 -1.65 10.90
C TRP A 727 4.24 -1.16 12.35
N ARG A 728 3.89 0.11 12.61
CA ARG A 728 3.82 0.69 13.95
C ARG A 728 2.49 0.44 14.66
N SER A 729 1.51 -0.13 13.96
CA SER A 729 0.28 -0.63 14.60
C SER A 729 0.65 -1.61 15.70
N ALA A 730 -0.10 -1.61 16.79
CA ALA A 730 0.21 -2.45 17.94
C ALA A 730 -1.05 -3.05 18.57
N LEU A 731 -0.96 -4.32 18.96
CA LEU A 731 -1.82 -4.89 19.98
C LEU A 731 -1.15 -4.63 21.32
N PHE A 732 -1.87 -3.96 22.21
CA PHE A 732 -1.28 -3.54 23.47
C PHE A 732 -1.18 -4.70 24.46
N LEU A 733 -0.08 -4.83 25.14
CA LEU A 733 0.14 -5.87 26.14
C LEU A 733 0.75 -5.26 27.41
N GLY A 734 0.78 -6.05 28.47
CA GLY A 734 1.44 -5.67 29.72
C GLY A 734 2.93 -5.48 29.52
N ARG A 735 3.49 -4.43 30.13
CA ARG A 735 4.93 -4.18 30.13
C ARG A 735 5.55 -4.64 31.45
N ASN A 736 6.66 -5.37 31.34
CA ASN A 736 7.51 -5.68 32.49
C ASN A 736 8.72 -4.74 32.50
N ARG A 737 8.98 -4.08 33.64
CA ARG A 737 10.13 -3.17 33.79
C ARG A 737 11.47 -3.86 33.64
N ASP A 738 11.51 -5.17 33.93
CA ASP A 738 12.72 -6.00 33.85
C ASP A 738 12.86 -6.70 32.49
N SER A 739 11.93 -6.48 31.55
CA SER A 739 11.97 -7.04 30.19
C SER A 739 12.54 -6.06 29.17
N ALA A 740 13.15 -6.60 28.11
CA ALA A 740 13.57 -5.84 26.94
C ALA A 740 12.37 -5.43 26.05
N GLU A 741 11.27 -6.17 26.15
CA GLU A 741 10.02 -5.92 25.40
C GLU A 741 9.35 -4.60 25.81
N ASP A 742 8.68 -3.97 24.86
CA ASP A 742 8.07 -2.65 25.04
C ASP A 742 6.56 -2.70 25.35
N GLY A 743 5.96 -3.89 25.29
CA GLY A 743 4.53 -4.12 25.56
C GLY A 743 3.65 -3.84 24.34
N LEU A 744 4.23 -3.71 23.15
CA LEU A 744 3.53 -3.48 21.90
C LEU A 744 3.76 -4.67 20.98
N LEU A 745 2.76 -5.53 20.82
CA LEU A 745 2.84 -6.62 19.84
C LEU A 745 2.54 -6.05 18.45
N GLN A 746 3.59 -5.72 17.70
CA GLN A 746 3.49 -5.09 16.38
C GLN A 746 3.48 -6.14 15.25
N PRO A 747 3.06 -5.78 14.02
CA PRO A 747 3.18 -6.66 12.87
C PRO A 747 4.59 -7.23 12.70
N LEU A 748 5.63 -6.45 13.02
CA LEU A 748 7.01 -6.91 12.99
C LEU A 748 7.28 -8.07 13.94
N ASP A 749 6.74 -8.01 15.16
CA ASP A 749 6.86 -9.09 16.13
C ASP A 749 6.06 -10.31 15.73
N ILE A 750 4.81 -10.09 15.27
CA ILE A 750 3.92 -11.15 14.79
C ILE A 750 4.57 -11.91 13.64
N SER A 751 5.26 -11.18 12.76
CA SER A 751 5.99 -11.71 11.61
C SER A 751 7.04 -12.77 12.02
N GLN A 752 7.61 -12.66 13.22
CA GLN A 752 8.63 -13.56 13.73
C GLN A 752 8.06 -14.71 14.56
N LEU A 753 6.74 -14.75 14.77
CA LEU A 753 6.09 -15.84 15.50
C LEU A 753 5.99 -17.08 14.61
N ASN A 754 6.27 -18.24 15.20
CA ASN A 754 6.03 -19.52 14.55
C ASN A 754 4.67 -20.06 15.01
N LEU A 755 3.63 -19.89 14.19
CA LEU A 755 2.28 -20.37 14.46
C LEU A 755 1.94 -21.58 13.60
N ASN A 756 1.08 -22.43 14.14
CA ASN A 756 0.40 -23.51 13.42
C ASN A 756 -1.02 -23.64 13.98
N SER A 757 -1.69 -22.50 14.19
CA SER A 757 -2.99 -22.43 14.83
C SER A 757 -4.12 -22.58 13.81
N ASP A 758 -5.21 -23.23 14.22
CA ASP A 758 -6.43 -23.31 13.41
C ASP A 758 -7.15 -21.95 13.38
N LEU A 759 -7.01 -21.15 14.45
CA LEU A 759 -7.71 -19.87 14.59
C LEU A 759 -6.95 -18.89 15.52
N VAL A 760 -6.80 -17.65 15.07
CA VAL A 760 -6.49 -16.51 15.93
C VAL A 760 -7.74 -15.63 16.07
N VAL A 761 -8.09 -15.23 17.29
CA VAL A 761 -9.20 -14.30 17.57
C VAL A 761 -8.63 -13.02 18.17
N LEU A 762 -8.85 -11.91 17.47
CA LEU A 762 -8.46 -10.57 17.87
C LEU A 762 -9.69 -9.82 18.39
N SER A 763 -9.95 -9.98 19.68
CA SER A 763 -10.94 -9.20 20.44
C SER A 763 -10.35 -7.85 20.83
N ALA A 764 -9.92 -7.11 19.80
CA ALA A 764 -9.26 -5.82 19.94
C ALA A 764 -9.88 -4.80 19.01
N CYS A 765 -10.18 -3.61 19.56
CA CYS A 765 -10.80 -2.52 18.82
C CYS A 765 -10.02 -2.23 17.53
N GLN A 766 -10.72 -2.22 16.39
CA GLN A 766 -10.12 -1.88 15.08
C GLN A 766 -9.01 -2.83 14.61
N ALA A 767 -8.85 -4.02 15.21
CA ALA A 767 -7.83 -4.99 14.79
C ALA A 767 -8.04 -5.55 13.37
N GLY A 768 -9.25 -5.40 12.82
CA GLY A 768 -9.60 -5.68 11.43
C GLY A 768 -9.49 -4.48 10.49
N LYS A 769 -9.25 -3.26 11.01
CA LYS A 769 -8.88 -2.12 10.16
C LYS A 769 -7.44 -2.27 9.70
N GLY A 770 -7.16 -1.79 8.50
CA GLY A 770 -5.79 -1.62 8.05
C GLY A 770 -5.66 -0.72 6.83
N GLU A 771 -4.45 -0.57 6.33
CA GLU A 771 -4.10 0.32 5.22
C GLU A 771 -4.46 -0.41 3.95
N LEU A 772 -5.38 0.19 3.21
CA LEU A 772 -5.69 -0.28 1.88
C LEU A 772 -4.53 0.09 0.94
N GLN A 773 -3.85 -0.95 0.44
CA GLN A 773 -2.90 -0.83 -0.64
C GLN A 773 -3.49 -1.42 -1.92
N LYS A 774 -3.56 -0.59 -2.97
CA LYS A 774 -4.15 -0.95 -4.27
C LYS A 774 -3.42 -2.17 -4.85
N GLY A 775 -4.15 -3.25 -5.12
CA GLY A 775 -3.58 -4.52 -5.60
C GLY A 775 -2.85 -5.38 -4.57
N GLU A 776 -2.79 -4.96 -3.31
CA GLU A 776 -2.18 -5.76 -2.22
C GLU A 776 -3.16 -6.07 -1.08
N GLY A 777 -4.29 -5.37 -1.03
CA GLY A 777 -5.36 -5.55 -0.05
C GLY A 777 -5.17 -4.73 1.23
N ILE A 778 -5.90 -5.08 2.30
CA ILE A 778 -5.66 -4.51 3.63
C ILE A 778 -4.36 -5.08 4.22
N LEU A 779 -3.43 -4.19 4.54
CA LEU A 779 -2.29 -4.49 5.41
C LEU A 779 -2.67 -4.24 6.88
N GLY A 780 -2.63 -5.29 7.69
CA GLY A 780 -3.02 -5.23 9.10
C GLY A 780 -2.78 -6.54 9.84
N PHE A 781 -3.30 -6.65 11.07
CA PHE A 781 -3.03 -7.78 11.95
C PHE A 781 -3.49 -9.12 11.36
N SER A 782 -4.67 -9.16 10.70
CA SER A 782 -5.17 -10.40 10.07
C SER A 782 -4.14 -10.99 9.09
N MET A 783 -3.51 -10.13 8.28
CA MET A 783 -2.47 -10.56 7.34
C MET A 783 -1.22 -11.04 8.05
N ALA A 784 -0.76 -10.31 9.08
CA ALA A 784 0.41 -10.70 9.86
C ALA A 784 0.23 -12.10 10.51
N PHE A 785 -0.94 -12.38 11.11
CA PHE A 785 -1.21 -13.67 11.74
C PHE A 785 -1.40 -14.82 10.75
N LEU A 786 -2.08 -14.60 9.62
CA LEU A 786 -2.19 -15.60 8.55
C LEU A 786 -0.80 -15.96 8.01
N ALA A 787 0.04 -14.95 7.84
CA ALA A 787 1.38 -15.13 7.30
C ALA A 787 2.34 -15.80 8.30
N ALA A 788 2.18 -15.53 9.60
CA ALA A 788 2.87 -16.20 10.70
C ALA A 788 2.45 -17.67 10.90
N GLY A 789 1.43 -18.16 10.17
CA GLY A 789 1.05 -19.58 10.12
C GLY A 789 -0.32 -19.92 10.71
N SER A 790 -1.16 -18.93 11.01
CA SER A 790 -2.55 -19.20 11.37
C SER A 790 -3.39 -19.54 10.13
N ALA A 791 -4.26 -20.54 10.23
CA ALA A 791 -5.17 -20.91 9.13
C ALA A 791 -6.31 -19.88 8.92
N ALA A 792 -6.74 -19.22 9.99
CA ALA A 792 -7.83 -18.25 9.97
C ALA A 792 -7.70 -17.21 11.08
N VAL A 793 -8.21 -16.00 10.84
CA VAL A 793 -8.24 -14.92 11.81
C VAL A 793 -9.65 -14.34 11.91
N ILE A 794 -10.17 -14.22 13.13
CA ILE A 794 -11.36 -13.42 13.44
C ILE A 794 -10.90 -12.09 14.03
N SER A 795 -11.33 -10.97 13.47
CA SER A 795 -10.94 -9.63 13.94
C SER A 795 -12.09 -8.63 13.87
N SER A 796 -12.04 -7.60 14.72
CA SER A 796 -13.08 -6.56 14.79
C SER A 796 -12.77 -5.35 13.91
N LEU A 797 -13.72 -4.93 13.06
CA LEU A 797 -13.62 -3.76 12.19
C LEU A 797 -13.79 -2.42 12.94
N TRP A 798 -14.49 -2.41 14.07
CA TRP A 798 -14.71 -1.23 14.90
C TRP A 798 -14.83 -1.60 16.38
N SER A 799 -14.76 -0.59 17.25
CA SER A 799 -14.95 -0.74 18.69
C SER A 799 -16.40 -1.09 19.01
N VAL A 800 -16.60 -2.25 19.64
CA VAL A 800 -17.90 -2.67 20.19
C VAL A 800 -17.94 -2.45 21.70
N ASP A 801 -19.15 -2.34 22.25
CA ASP A 801 -19.37 -2.37 23.69
C ASP A 801 -18.84 -3.67 24.31
N ASP A 802 -17.89 -3.53 25.24
CA ASP A 802 -17.11 -4.62 25.87
C ASP A 802 -18.00 -5.75 26.46
N ALA A 803 -19.13 -5.39 27.08
CA ALA A 803 -20.07 -6.37 27.61
C ALA A 803 -20.78 -7.19 26.52
N SER A 804 -21.02 -6.59 25.35
CA SER A 804 -21.61 -7.28 24.20
C SER A 804 -20.60 -8.22 23.54
N THR A 805 -19.32 -7.84 23.52
CA THR A 805 -18.23 -8.68 23.02
C THR A 805 -18.05 -9.94 23.87
N ALA A 806 -18.04 -9.83 25.20
CA ALA A 806 -17.91 -10.98 26.09
C ALA A 806 -19.00 -12.04 25.84
N LEU A 807 -20.27 -11.59 25.71
CA LEU A 807 -21.39 -12.48 25.37
C LEU A 807 -21.24 -13.10 23.98
N PHE A 808 -20.80 -12.31 22.99
CA PHE A 808 -20.58 -12.80 21.63
C PHE A 808 -19.51 -13.92 21.60
N MET A 809 -18.43 -13.75 22.35
CA MET A 809 -17.36 -14.73 22.43
C MET A 809 -17.79 -16.00 23.17
N GLU A 810 -18.59 -15.89 24.24
CA GLU A 810 -19.20 -17.05 24.90
C GLU A 810 -19.99 -17.90 23.89
N CYS A 811 -20.88 -17.28 23.10
CA CYS A 811 -21.62 -17.97 22.04
C CYS A 811 -20.67 -18.61 21.00
N LEU A 812 -19.65 -17.86 20.56
CA LEU A 812 -18.71 -18.31 19.52
C LEU A 812 -17.95 -19.57 19.95
N TYR A 813 -17.37 -19.56 21.15
CA TYR A 813 -16.60 -20.70 21.64
C TYR A 813 -17.48 -21.91 21.97
N GLY A 814 -18.70 -21.70 22.46
CA GLY A 814 -19.68 -22.78 22.61
C GLY A 814 -19.95 -23.52 21.30
N HIS A 815 -20.18 -22.78 20.21
CA HIS A 815 -20.40 -23.38 18.88
C HIS A 815 -19.12 -24.02 18.30
N LEU A 816 -17.96 -23.39 18.48
CA LEU A 816 -16.68 -23.92 18.01
C LEU A 816 -16.31 -25.25 18.69
N VAL A 817 -16.43 -25.33 20.02
CA VAL A 817 -16.16 -26.57 20.78
C VAL A 817 -17.24 -27.63 20.53
N GLY A 818 -18.46 -27.20 20.17
CA GLY A 818 -19.53 -28.09 19.68
C GLY A 818 -19.26 -28.73 18.30
N GLY A 819 -18.08 -28.54 17.71
CA GLY A 819 -17.65 -29.17 16.45
C GLY A 819 -18.12 -28.47 15.18
N MET A 820 -18.68 -27.26 15.29
CA MET A 820 -19.10 -26.50 14.12
C MET A 820 -17.91 -25.93 13.35
N THR A 821 -18.13 -25.62 12.07
CA THR A 821 -17.15 -24.87 11.28
C THR A 821 -16.98 -23.45 11.83
N LYS A 822 -15.85 -22.79 11.53
CA LYS A 822 -15.59 -21.43 12.02
C LYS A 822 -16.63 -20.44 11.50
N ALA A 823 -17.04 -20.59 10.24
CA ALA A 823 -18.08 -19.74 9.65
C ALA A 823 -19.47 -20.00 10.24
N SER A 824 -19.84 -21.27 10.44
CA SER A 824 -21.11 -21.64 11.08
C SER A 824 -21.18 -21.09 12.51
N ALA A 825 -20.12 -21.26 13.29
CA ALA A 825 -20.02 -20.76 14.67
C ALA A 825 -20.15 -19.24 14.71
N LEU A 826 -19.39 -18.52 13.87
CA LEU A 826 -19.46 -17.05 13.80
C LEU A 826 -20.86 -16.57 13.41
N ARG A 827 -21.49 -17.21 12.42
CA ARG A 827 -22.84 -16.88 11.97
C ARG A 827 -23.85 -17.08 13.08
N LEU A 828 -23.84 -18.22 13.77
CA LEU A 828 -24.81 -18.51 14.82
C LEU A 828 -24.67 -17.56 16.02
N SER A 829 -23.45 -17.20 16.41
CA SER A 829 -23.22 -16.17 17.44
C SER A 829 -23.83 -14.83 17.04
N LYS A 830 -23.65 -14.39 15.79
CA LYS A 830 -24.30 -13.18 15.26
C LYS A 830 -25.82 -13.30 15.34
N MET A 831 -26.38 -14.45 14.96
CA MET A 831 -27.82 -14.72 15.01
C MET A 831 -28.38 -14.69 16.44
N GLU A 832 -27.63 -15.18 17.43
CA GLU A 832 -28.05 -15.16 18.83
C GLU A 832 -28.09 -13.75 19.39
N ILE A 833 -27.07 -12.93 19.13
CA ILE A 833 -27.09 -11.51 19.52
C ILE A 833 -28.24 -10.77 18.84
N ILE A 834 -28.49 -11.03 17.55
CA ILE A 834 -29.66 -10.49 16.85
C ILE A 834 -30.94 -10.93 17.57
N LYS A 835 -31.11 -12.22 17.90
CA LYS A 835 -32.32 -12.72 18.56
C LYS A 835 -32.49 -12.22 19.99
N SER A 836 -31.41 -11.80 20.67
CA SER A 836 -31.42 -11.27 22.04
C SER A 836 -31.99 -9.84 22.17
N GLY A 837 -32.53 -9.26 21.09
CA GLY A 837 -33.01 -7.88 21.04
C GLY A 837 -31.93 -6.85 20.67
N ARG A 838 -30.66 -7.25 20.53
CA ARG A 838 -29.55 -6.39 20.07
C ARG A 838 -29.45 -6.40 18.54
N HIS A 839 -30.55 -6.04 17.86
CA HIS A 839 -30.67 -6.13 16.40
C HIS A 839 -29.77 -5.19 15.60
N HIS A 840 -29.27 -4.12 16.22
CA HIS A 840 -28.43 -3.13 15.56
C HIS A 840 -27.04 -3.74 15.23
N PRO A 841 -26.55 -3.62 13.97
CA PRO A 841 -25.27 -4.21 13.56
C PRO A 841 -24.06 -3.81 14.41
N PHE A 842 -24.10 -2.63 15.04
CA PHE A 842 -23.12 -2.20 16.05
C PHE A 842 -22.72 -3.30 17.05
N TYR A 843 -23.65 -4.15 17.47
CA TYR A 843 -23.42 -5.18 18.50
C TYR A 843 -22.84 -6.51 17.99
N TRP A 844 -22.99 -6.83 16.69
CA TRP A 844 -22.69 -8.17 16.16
C TRP A 844 -21.95 -8.17 14.82
N GLY A 845 -21.99 -7.06 14.08
CA GLY A 845 -21.45 -6.95 12.72
C GLY A 845 -19.97 -6.60 12.65
N SER A 846 -19.30 -6.38 13.79
CA SER A 846 -17.90 -5.95 13.81
C SER A 846 -16.91 -7.06 13.48
N PHE A 847 -17.21 -8.30 13.84
CA PHE A 847 -16.30 -9.43 13.71
C PHE A 847 -16.42 -10.07 12.34
N ILE A 848 -15.31 -10.12 11.61
CA ILE A 848 -15.20 -10.82 10.32
C ILE A 848 -14.21 -11.97 10.43
N LEU A 849 -14.37 -12.99 9.59
CA LEU A 849 -13.50 -14.17 9.51
C LEU A 849 -12.72 -14.16 8.21
N VAL A 850 -11.39 -14.10 8.29
CA VAL A 850 -10.48 -14.12 7.13
C VAL A 850 -9.69 -15.44 7.13
N GLY A 851 -9.67 -16.16 6.00
CA GLY A 851 -8.92 -17.42 5.85
C GLY A 851 -9.82 -18.67 5.84
N ASP A 852 -9.34 -19.78 6.42
CA ASP A 852 -10.05 -21.06 6.42
C ASP A 852 -11.32 -21.02 7.30
N ALA A 853 -12.45 -20.92 6.62
CA ALA A 853 -13.76 -20.83 7.24
C ALA A 853 -14.49 -22.17 7.41
N ASN A 854 -14.24 -23.12 6.52
CA ASN A 854 -15.06 -24.31 6.36
C ASN A 854 -14.56 -25.49 7.20
N SER A 855 -13.34 -25.40 7.73
CA SER A 855 -12.82 -26.40 8.64
C SER A 855 -13.32 -26.21 10.07
N ALA A 856 -13.84 -27.28 10.68
CA ALA A 856 -13.95 -27.37 12.13
C ALA A 856 -12.56 -27.24 12.79
N LEU A 857 -12.53 -26.93 14.09
CA LEU A 857 -11.30 -27.02 14.88
C LEU A 857 -10.82 -28.48 14.86
N SER A 858 -9.50 -28.68 14.72
CA SER A 858 -8.91 -30.02 14.91
C SER A 858 -9.27 -30.56 16.30
N GLU A 859 -9.62 -31.86 16.41
CA GLU A 859 -10.20 -32.51 17.60
C GLU A 859 -9.88 -31.78 18.90
N VAL A 860 -10.78 -30.92 19.37
CA VAL A 860 -10.61 -30.21 20.63
C VAL A 860 -11.07 -31.15 21.72
N THR A 861 -10.25 -31.30 22.77
CA THR A 861 -10.66 -32.05 23.95
C THR A 861 -11.72 -31.21 24.65
N SER A 862 -13.01 -31.50 24.45
CA SER A 862 -14.10 -30.83 25.16
C SER A 862 -14.18 -31.35 26.59
N HIS A 863 -14.63 -30.50 27.50
CA HIS A 863 -14.78 -30.85 28.91
C HIS A 863 -15.96 -31.79 29.19
#